data_AF-A0AAV6IMD7-F1
#
_entry.id   AF-A0AAV6IMD7-F1
#
_cell.length_a   1.000
_cell.length_b   1.000
_cell.length_c   1.000
_cell.angle_alpha   90.00
_cell.angle_beta   90.00
_cell.angle_gamma   90.00
#
_symmetry.space_group_name_H-M   'P 1'
#
loop_
_entity.id
_entity.type
_entity.pdbx_description
1 polymer ?
#
loop_
_entity_poly.entity_id
_entity_poly.type
_entity_poly.pdbx_seq_one_letter_code
_entity_poly.pdbx_strand_id
1 'polypeptide(L)'
;MAAASSISPALKRSETIADSMPDALRESRYYMKRCFAKYVEKGKRLMKLHHLMGEMEIVINDKAEREQVLSGLLGYILCTTQEAAVVPPYVAFAIRPNPGYWEFVKVSSVDLSVEGITAAEAKDENALEVDFGAMDFSMPHLTLSSSIGNGLHFVSKFLTSNLNGGSGSQGAQPLVDYLLSLNHHGEKLMINETVNTASKLQTALIIAEAALSTLPKDTPYQDFEQRFRRWGFEKGWGDTVERVKETMRSLSEIFQAPDPLNVEKFFGRVPTVFNVVLFSVHGYFGQADVLGLPDTGGQVVYVLDQVVALEEELLIRMKHQGLNMKPQILVVTRLIPDAKGTKCNVELEPIANTKHSNILRVPFKTENGVLPQWVSRFDIYPYLERFTQGTIAHALEKTKYEDSDLKWKELDPKYHFSCQFTADTIAMNAADFIITSTYQEIAGSKDRPGQYESHTAFTLPGLCRVVSGINVFDPKFNIAAPGADQSVYFPCTEQKRFTSFRPGIEELLFNKVDNSEHIGYLEDRKKPMIFSMARLDVVKNISGLTEWYGKNKRLRSLVNLVVVAGFFDPSKSKDREEAAEIKKMHMLIEKYQLKGQIRWIAAQTDRHRNGELYRCIADTKGAFVQPALYEAFGLTVIEAMNCGLPTFATSQGGPAEIIVDGVSGFHIDPTNGDESGNKIADFFQKCKEDPEYWNRISKGGLQRINECYTWKIYANKVKNVPTSEASQPQVPKEKPKAQPSQRYILKMMDPEDAAGPSESPASAAAAAKKKNSKKPKYSKFTQQELPACKPILSHRWVITAFISVGVIFIPIGLASLFASEKVVEIVDRYDKACVPSTYSNDALAYIQSAKTNKTCIRSLTVPKKMKSPIYIYYQLDNFYQNHRRYAQSRSDDQLRSKAYEYDTEDCDPESTSIGGPIVPCGLIAWSLFNDTYRLSYQKEDLEISKKDIAWKSDQQHKFGSNVYPKNFQSSGLIGGAKLNKSIPLSEQVDLIVWMRTAALPTFRKLYGKIEVDLEANQSIAVVIQNNYNTYSFGGKKTLVLSTTSWIGGKNDFLGIAYIAVGGLSLFMAITFALVYVIMPRPFGDPSFLTSNIITPAGQSN
;
A
#
# COMPACT_ATOMS: atom_id res chain seq x y z
N MET A 1 15.42 5.33 -27.16
CA MET A 1 14.57 4.95 -26.01
C MET A 1 15.16 5.39 -24.68
N ALA A 2 16.39 5.02 -24.30
CA ALA A 2 16.98 5.38 -23.00
C ALA A 2 17.13 6.89 -22.67
N ALA A 3 16.95 7.80 -23.63
CA ALA A 3 17.07 9.25 -23.43
C ALA A 3 15.76 9.94 -22.99
N ALA A 4 14.60 9.30 -23.14
CA ALA A 4 13.30 9.90 -22.80
C ALA A 4 12.92 9.73 -21.31
N SER A 5 13.60 8.84 -20.58
CA SER A 5 13.29 8.53 -19.18
C SER A 5 13.86 9.53 -18.16
N SER A 6 14.70 10.48 -18.58
CA SER A 6 15.41 11.41 -17.70
C SER A 6 14.75 12.79 -17.54
N ILE A 7 13.67 13.09 -18.28
CA ILE A 7 12.97 14.37 -18.22
C ILE A 7 11.48 14.10 -18.04
N SER A 8 10.98 14.28 -16.82
CA SER A 8 9.55 14.40 -16.58
C SER A 8 9.20 15.89 -16.69
N PRO A 9 8.41 16.34 -17.68
CA PRO A 9 7.75 17.63 -17.58
C PRO A 9 6.92 17.59 -16.31
N ALA A 10 7.13 18.55 -15.40
CA ALA A 10 6.35 18.62 -14.17
C ALA A 10 4.96 19.16 -14.50
N LEU A 11 4.07 18.27 -14.98
CA LEU A 11 2.63 18.46 -14.95
C LEU A 11 2.28 18.96 -13.55
N LYS A 12 1.73 20.18 -13.45
CA LYS A 12 1.31 20.70 -12.14
C LYS A 12 0.28 19.73 -11.60
N ARG A 13 0.35 19.43 -10.30
CA ARG A 13 -0.42 18.37 -9.61
C ARG A 13 -1.95 18.60 -9.55
N SER A 14 -2.45 19.51 -10.39
CA SER A 14 -3.83 20.01 -10.49
C SER A 14 -4.32 20.16 -11.94
N GLU A 15 -3.48 19.96 -12.96
CA GLU A 15 -3.86 20.03 -14.39
C GLU A 15 -4.08 18.59 -14.90
N THR A 16 -5.23 18.32 -15.53
CA THR A 16 -5.51 16.99 -16.10
C THR A 16 -4.84 16.80 -17.46
N ILE A 17 -4.80 15.57 -17.96
CA ILE A 17 -4.35 15.31 -19.34
C ILE A 17 -5.36 15.88 -20.35
N ALA A 18 -6.66 15.89 -20.03
CA ALA A 18 -7.67 16.52 -20.86
C ALA A 18 -7.43 18.03 -21.04
N ASP A 19 -6.95 18.72 -19.99
CA ASP A 19 -6.62 20.16 -20.04
C ASP A 19 -5.32 20.43 -20.82
N SER A 20 -4.32 19.54 -20.71
CA SER A 20 -2.95 19.79 -21.16
C SER A 20 -2.59 19.16 -22.52
N MET A 21 -3.29 18.10 -22.94
CA MET A 21 -3.14 17.48 -24.26
C MET A 21 -3.46 18.41 -25.44
N PRO A 22 -4.46 19.33 -25.40
CA PRO A 22 -4.72 20.28 -26.48
C PRO A 22 -3.52 21.16 -26.85
N ASP A 23 -2.75 21.61 -25.86
CA ASP A 23 -1.56 22.43 -26.08
C ASP A 23 -0.40 21.58 -26.61
N ALA A 24 -0.20 20.37 -26.07
CA ALA A 24 0.78 19.41 -26.59
C ALA A 24 0.51 19.01 -28.07
N LEU A 25 -0.75 18.86 -28.45
CA LEU A 25 -1.16 18.63 -29.84
C LEU A 25 -0.99 19.88 -30.72
N ARG A 26 -1.03 21.09 -30.14
CA ARG A 26 -0.83 22.36 -30.87
C ARG A 26 0.64 22.57 -31.24
N GLU A 27 1.58 22.23 -30.35
CA GLU A 27 3.02 22.30 -30.62
C GLU A 27 3.44 21.47 -31.84
N SER A 28 2.84 20.29 -32.02
CA SER A 28 3.16 19.34 -33.10
C SER A 28 2.02 19.12 -34.11
N ARG A 29 1.17 20.14 -34.31
CA ARG A 29 -0.14 20.01 -34.99
C ARG A 29 -0.09 19.36 -36.37
N TYR A 30 0.92 19.68 -37.18
CA TYR A 30 1.09 19.12 -38.53
C TYR A 30 1.32 17.60 -38.51
N TYR A 31 2.28 17.14 -37.70
CA TYR A 31 2.57 15.72 -37.55
C TYR A 31 1.42 14.98 -36.87
N MET A 32 0.79 15.57 -35.86
CA MET A 32 -0.32 14.93 -35.17
C MET A 32 -1.53 14.72 -36.07
N LYS A 33 -1.93 15.71 -36.87
CA LYS A 33 -3.05 15.51 -37.81
C LYS A 33 -2.79 14.35 -38.79
N ARG A 34 -1.54 14.17 -39.22
CA ARG A 34 -1.13 13.03 -40.07
C ARG A 34 -1.09 11.70 -39.32
N CYS A 35 -0.58 11.67 -38.09
CA CYS A 35 -0.56 10.46 -37.25
C CYS A 35 -1.99 9.96 -36.95
N PHE A 36 -2.86 10.85 -36.49
CA PHE A 36 -4.26 10.51 -36.17
C PHE A 36 -5.06 10.07 -37.41
N ALA A 37 -4.87 10.72 -38.55
CA ALA A 37 -5.45 10.25 -39.81
C ALA A 37 -4.98 8.83 -40.15
N LYS A 38 -3.70 8.52 -39.93
CA LYS A 38 -3.12 7.20 -40.21
C LYS A 38 -3.55 6.11 -39.21
N TYR A 39 -3.73 6.46 -37.93
CA TYR A 39 -4.32 5.55 -36.94
C TYR A 39 -5.75 5.13 -37.36
N VAL A 40 -6.54 6.08 -37.87
CA VAL A 40 -7.88 5.84 -38.42
C VAL A 40 -7.82 5.01 -39.71
N GLU A 41 -6.94 5.35 -40.65
CA GLU A 41 -6.74 4.64 -41.92
C GLU A 41 -6.37 3.17 -41.73
N LYS A 42 -5.54 2.86 -40.72
CA LYS A 42 -5.09 1.49 -40.41
C LYS A 42 -6.22 0.55 -39.98
N GLY A 43 -7.39 1.07 -39.58
CA GLY A 43 -8.60 0.28 -39.30
C GLY A 43 -8.52 -0.67 -38.10
N LYS A 44 -7.40 -0.69 -37.35
CA LYS A 44 -7.29 -1.47 -36.10
C LYS A 44 -8.09 -0.81 -34.99
N ARG A 45 -9.20 -1.43 -34.58
CA ARG A 45 -10.07 -0.95 -33.48
C ARG A 45 -9.34 -0.73 -32.16
N LEU A 46 -8.32 -1.53 -31.85
CA LEU A 46 -7.48 -1.39 -30.66
C LEU A 46 -6.01 -1.30 -31.08
N MET A 47 -5.29 -0.31 -30.54
CA MET A 47 -3.87 -0.09 -30.74
C MET A 47 -3.17 0.01 -29.37
N LYS A 48 -2.12 -0.77 -29.19
CA LYS A 48 -1.21 -0.68 -28.02
C LYS A 48 -0.04 0.26 -28.34
N LEU A 49 0.76 0.68 -27.35
CA LEU A 49 1.85 1.65 -27.53
C LEU A 49 2.77 1.38 -28.74
N HIS A 50 3.23 0.14 -28.92
CA HIS A 50 4.11 -0.21 -30.05
C HIS A 50 3.44 -0.01 -31.43
N HIS A 51 2.12 -0.18 -31.52
CA HIS A 51 1.36 0.09 -32.75
C HIS A 51 1.25 1.59 -33.04
N LEU A 52 1.06 2.42 -32.00
CA LEU A 52 1.00 3.88 -32.12
C LEU A 52 2.38 4.44 -32.51
N MET A 53 3.43 4.01 -31.79
CA MET A 53 4.81 4.38 -32.08
C MET A 53 5.20 3.99 -33.52
N GLY A 54 4.99 2.74 -33.94
CA GLY A 54 5.36 2.28 -35.28
C GLY A 54 4.69 3.08 -36.41
N GLU A 55 3.41 3.48 -36.25
CA GLU A 55 2.77 4.37 -37.22
C GLU A 55 3.32 5.80 -37.18
N MET A 56 3.65 6.32 -35.99
CA MET A 56 4.31 7.62 -35.85
C MET A 56 5.71 7.63 -36.49
N GLU A 57 6.48 6.53 -36.40
CA GLU A 57 7.78 6.39 -37.08
C GLU A 57 7.66 6.44 -38.61
N ILE A 58 6.53 5.99 -39.19
CA ILE A 58 6.26 6.06 -40.64
C ILE A 58 5.75 7.45 -41.07
N VAL A 59 5.21 8.25 -40.15
CA VAL A 59 4.77 9.63 -40.42
C VAL A 59 5.91 10.64 -40.24
N ILE A 60 6.75 10.44 -39.22
CA ILE A 60 7.88 11.30 -38.87
C ILE A 60 9.17 10.55 -39.20
N ASN A 61 9.55 10.57 -40.48
CA ASN A 61 10.75 9.90 -40.97
C ASN A 61 12.06 10.54 -40.47
N ASP A 62 12.04 11.84 -40.11
CA ASP A 62 13.20 12.50 -39.54
C ASP A 62 13.38 12.11 -38.06
N LYS A 63 14.57 11.60 -37.74
CA LYS A 63 14.87 11.10 -36.39
C LYS A 63 14.95 12.23 -35.35
N ALA A 64 15.47 13.40 -35.71
CA ALA A 64 15.63 14.53 -34.79
C ALA A 64 14.27 15.19 -34.48
N GLU A 65 13.42 15.39 -35.48
CA GLU A 65 12.05 15.88 -35.28
C GLU A 65 11.24 14.90 -34.42
N ARG A 66 11.37 13.59 -34.68
CA ARG A 66 10.71 12.55 -33.88
C ARG A 66 11.20 12.50 -32.44
N GLU A 67 12.50 12.67 -32.20
CA GLU A 67 13.07 12.77 -30.84
C GLU A 67 12.61 14.06 -30.14
N GLN A 68 12.46 15.18 -30.87
CA GLN A 68 11.88 16.41 -30.33
C GLN A 68 10.42 16.22 -29.89
N VAL A 69 9.57 15.62 -30.73
CA VAL A 69 8.16 15.32 -30.39
C VAL A 69 8.07 14.37 -29.18
N LEU A 70 8.93 13.35 -29.12
CA LEU A 70 8.97 12.39 -28.01
C LEU A 70 9.57 12.96 -26.71
N SER A 71 10.33 14.06 -26.78
CA SER A 71 10.89 14.74 -25.59
C SER A 71 9.89 15.67 -24.89
N GLY A 72 8.80 16.04 -25.56
CA GLY A 72 7.77 16.94 -25.04
C GLY A 72 6.64 16.24 -24.26
N LEU A 73 5.65 17.03 -23.84
CA LEU A 73 4.49 16.54 -23.08
C LEU A 73 3.68 15.47 -23.84
N LEU A 74 3.60 15.59 -25.17
CA LEU A 74 2.96 14.60 -26.03
C LEU A 74 3.67 13.24 -25.98
N GLY A 75 5.00 13.22 -25.98
CA GLY A 75 5.79 12.00 -25.81
C GLY A 75 5.53 11.33 -24.46
N TYR A 76 5.43 12.12 -23.38
CA TYR A 76 5.03 11.63 -22.07
C TYR A 76 3.62 11.02 -22.05
N ILE A 77 2.63 11.69 -22.65
CA ILE A 77 1.24 11.20 -22.78
C ILE A 77 1.20 9.88 -23.56
N LEU A 78 1.93 9.79 -24.68
CA LEU A 78 1.98 8.56 -25.48
C LEU A 78 2.67 7.43 -24.70
N CYS A 79 3.81 7.68 -24.06
CA CYS A 79 4.51 6.66 -23.25
C CYS A 79 3.71 6.17 -22.03
N THR A 80 2.79 6.98 -21.49
CA THR A 80 1.89 6.60 -20.38
C THR A 80 0.54 6.05 -20.86
N THR A 81 0.26 6.06 -22.17
CA THR A 81 -0.90 5.40 -22.79
C THR A 81 -0.73 3.89 -22.74
N GLN A 82 -1.67 3.20 -22.09
CA GLN A 82 -1.70 1.73 -22.07
C GLN A 82 -2.30 1.18 -23.37
N GLU A 83 -3.40 1.77 -23.82
CA GLU A 83 -4.04 1.44 -25.09
C GLU A 83 -4.85 2.61 -25.66
N ALA A 84 -5.11 2.53 -26.96
CA ALA A 84 -5.95 3.46 -27.69
C ALA A 84 -7.00 2.70 -28.50
N ALA A 85 -8.27 3.09 -28.34
CA ALA A 85 -9.39 2.59 -29.14
C ALA A 85 -9.67 3.55 -30.31
N VAL A 86 -9.65 3.02 -31.52
CA VAL A 86 -9.89 3.79 -32.76
C VAL A 86 -11.35 3.56 -33.19
N VAL A 87 -12.17 4.61 -33.08
CA VAL A 87 -13.59 4.63 -33.45
C VAL A 87 -13.83 5.87 -34.32
N PRO A 88 -13.62 5.78 -35.65
CA PRO A 88 -13.59 6.95 -36.53
C PRO A 88 -14.85 7.84 -36.40
N PRO A 89 -14.70 9.18 -36.31
CA PRO A 89 -13.49 9.98 -36.49
C PRO A 89 -12.59 10.12 -35.23
N TYR A 90 -12.89 9.42 -34.14
CA TYR A 90 -12.22 9.57 -32.85
C TYR A 90 -11.16 8.50 -32.58
N VAL A 91 -10.17 8.87 -31.76
CA VAL A 91 -9.23 7.96 -31.10
C VAL A 91 -9.31 8.25 -29.61
N ALA A 92 -9.72 7.27 -28.81
CA ALA A 92 -9.77 7.36 -27.35
C ALA A 92 -8.52 6.71 -26.76
N PHE A 93 -7.89 7.36 -25.79
CA PHE A 93 -6.68 6.89 -25.09
C PHE A 93 -7.03 6.55 -23.65
N ALA A 94 -6.58 5.37 -23.19
CA ALA A 94 -6.54 5.00 -21.79
C ALA A 94 -5.13 5.30 -21.26
N ILE A 95 -5.00 6.37 -20.49
CA ILE A 95 -3.72 6.92 -20.06
C ILE A 95 -3.55 6.68 -18.56
N ARG A 96 -2.37 6.22 -18.17
CA ARG A 96 -2.05 5.85 -16.79
C ARG A 96 -0.77 6.55 -16.33
N PRO A 97 -0.86 7.80 -15.81
CA PRO A 97 0.32 8.58 -15.43
C PRO A 97 1.07 7.99 -14.23
N ASN A 98 0.35 7.37 -13.30
CA ASN A 98 0.85 6.78 -12.06
C ASN A 98 0.04 5.53 -11.71
N PRO A 99 0.59 4.58 -10.92
CA PRO A 99 -0.16 3.42 -10.46
C PRO A 99 -1.43 3.79 -9.69
N GLY A 100 -2.55 3.19 -10.09
CA GLY A 100 -3.90 3.47 -9.58
C GLY A 100 -4.60 4.68 -10.20
N TYR A 101 -3.93 5.48 -11.03
CA TYR A 101 -4.49 6.68 -11.65
C TYR A 101 -4.70 6.47 -13.14
N TRP A 102 -5.97 6.50 -13.56
CA TRP A 102 -6.40 6.39 -14.94
C TRP A 102 -7.13 7.65 -15.38
N GLU A 103 -6.76 8.16 -16.55
CA GLU A 103 -7.46 9.21 -17.26
C GLU A 103 -7.80 8.71 -18.66
N PHE A 104 -9.03 8.96 -19.11
CA PHE A 104 -9.49 8.59 -20.44
C PHE A 104 -9.79 9.86 -21.22
N VAL A 105 -9.24 9.98 -22.42
CA VAL A 105 -9.41 11.15 -23.30
C VAL A 105 -9.73 10.73 -24.71
N LYS A 106 -10.68 11.39 -25.36
CA LYS A 106 -11.10 11.18 -26.74
C LYS A 106 -10.61 12.34 -27.60
N VAL A 107 -9.89 12.03 -28.67
CA VAL A 107 -9.34 13.01 -29.60
C VAL A 107 -9.94 12.81 -31.00
N SER A 108 -10.39 13.90 -31.62
CA SER A 108 -10.88 13.91 -33.00
C SER A 108 -9.73 13.93 -34.00
N SER A 109 -9.70 12.99 -34.95
CA SER A 109 -8.69 12.94 -36.02
C SER A 109 -8.82 14.08 -37.06
N VAL A 110 -9.94 14.81 -37.06
CA VAL A 110 -10.25 15.83 -38.08
C VAL A 110 -9.71 17.20 -37.70
N ASP A 111 -9.98 17.64 -36.47
CA ASP A 111 -9.66 18.98 -35.96
C ASP A 111 -8.68 18.99 -34.77
N LEU A 112 -8.40 17.82 -34.19
CA LEU A 112 -7.61 17.61 -32.96
C LEU A 112 -8.25 18.21 -31.70
N SER A 113 -9.59 18.31 -31.66
CA SER A 113 -10.31 18.56 -30.41
C SER A 113 -10.12 17.38 -29.44
N VAL A 114 -9.98 17.70 -28.15
CA VAL A 114 -9.80 16.73 -27.04
C VAL A 114 -10.97 16.88 -26.08
N GLU A 115 -11.51 15.75 -25.63
CA GLU A 115 -12.59 15.66 -24.65
C GLU A 115 -12.20 14.62 -23.59
N GLY A 116 -12.23 14.98 -22.31
CA GLY A 116 -12.10 14.01 -21.23
C GLY A 116 -13.36 13.15 -21.15
N ILE A 117 -13.20 11.83 -21.08
CA ILE A 117 -14.31 10.87 -21.01
C ILE A 117 -14.21 10.04 -19.72
N THR A 118 -15.35 9.57 -19.22
CA THR A 118 -15.39 8.59 -18.13
C THR A 118 -15.34 7.16 -18.64
N ALA A 119 -14.97 6.21 -17.77
CA ALA A 119 -15.05 4.77 -18.07
C ALA A 119 -16.48 4.30 -18.43
N ALA A 120 -17.51 5.11 -18.13
CA ALA A 120 -18.92 4.83 -18.39
C ALA A 120 -19.43 5.31 -19.78
N GLU A 121 -18.65 6.01 -20.59
CA GLU A 121 -19.18 6.61 -21.84
C GLU A 121 -19.21 5.70 -23.07
N ALA A 122 -18.61 4.51 -22.99
CA ALA A 122 -18.70 3.49 -24.04
C ALA A 122 -20.08 2.80 -24.05
N LYS A 123 -21.09 3.45 -24.64
CA LYS A 123 -22.50 2.99 -24.63
C LYS A 123 -22.73 1.69 -25.42
N ASP A 124 -23.27 0.69 -24.72
CA ASP A 124 -24.13 -0.38 -25.26
C ASP A 124 -25.45 -0.28 -24.50
N GLU A 125 -26.54 0.12 -25.18
CA GLU A 125 -27.80 0.52 -24.51
C GLU A 125 -28.51 -0.61 -23.74
N ASN A 126 -28.03 -1.86 -23.84
CA ASN A 126 -28.62 -3.02 -23.18
C ASN A 126 -27.67 -3.77 -22.22
N ALA A 127 -26.45 -3.28 -21.98
CA ALA A 127 -25.49 -3.95 -21.10
C ALA A 127 -25.73 -3.62 -19.61
N LEU A 128 -25.59 -4.63 -18.73
CA LEU A 128 -25.62 -4.42 -17.28
C LEU A 128 -24.37 -3.66 -16.83
N GLU A 129 -24.54 -2.54 -16.13
CA GLU A 129 -23.43 -1.80 -15.52
C GLU A 129 -23.22 -2.21 -14.06
N VAL A 130 -21.96 -2.43 -13.68
CA VAL A 130 -21.53 -2.82 -12.35
C VAL A 130 -20.57 -1.75 -11.81
N ASP A 131 -20.96 -1.13 -10.69
CA ASP A 131 -20.23 -0.07 -10.00
C ASP A 131 -20.22 -0.37 -8.49
N PHE A 132 -19.08 -0.84 -7.99
CA PHE A 132 -18.84 -1.02 -6.55
C PHE A 132 -18.40 0.27 -5.85
N GLY A 133 -17.91 1.27 -6.59
CA GLY A 133 -17.57 2.59 -6.03
C GLY A 133 -18.80 3.30 -5.46
N ALA A 134 -19.97 3.08 -6.06
CA ALA A 134 -21.26 3.53 -5.53
C ALA A 134 -21.70 2.85 -4.20
N MET A 135 -20.94 1.88 -3.67
CA MET A 135 -21.20 1.24 -2.37
C MET A 135 -20.11 1.49 -1.33
N ASP A 136 -19.00 2.12 -1.71
CA ASP A 136 -17.76 2.19 -0.92
C ASP A 136 -17.69 3.42 0.02
N PHE A 137 -18.71 3.59 0.85
CA PHE A 137 -18.87 4.78 1.71
C PHE A 137 -18.23 4.69 3.10
N SER A 138 -17.68 3.54 3.49
CA SER A 138 -17.42 3.24 4.91
C SER A 138 -15.98 3.49 5.39
N MET A 139 -15.00 3.50 4.49
CA MET A 139 -13.60 3.77 4.82
C MET A 139 -12.98 4.80 3.86
N PRO A 140 -12.15 5.74 4.35
CA PRO A 140 -11.41 6.63 3.46
C PRO A 140 -10.36 5.83 2.67
N HIS A 141 -10.16 6.18 1.39
CA HIS A 141 -9.15 5.52 0.56
C HIS A 141 -7.75 6.12 0.74
N LEU A 142 -6.75 5.33 0.35
CA LEU A 142 -5.39 5.79 0.14
C LEU A 142 -5.34 6.73 -1.09
N THR A 143 -4.39 7.67 -1.11
CA THR A 143 -4.23 8.66 -2.22
C THR A 143 -2.79 8.84 -2.68
N LEU A 144 -1.92 7.89 -2.30
CA LEU A 144 -0.52 7.85 -2.70
C LEU A 144 -0.24 6.44 -3.21
N SER A 145 0.26 6.31 -4.44
CA SER A 145 0.62 5.02 -5.03
C SER A 145 1.60 4.25 -4.16
N SER A 146 2.53 4.93 -3.49
CA SER A 146 3.48 4.32 -2.54
C SER A 146 2.84 3.68 -1.30
N SER A 147 1.56 3.92 -1.04
CA SER A 147 0.82 3.38 0.10
C SER A 147 -0.11 2.23 -0.27
N ILE A 148 -0.27 1.91 -1.57
CA ILE A 148 -1.00 0.72 -2.04
C ILE A 148 -0.37 -0.53 -1.42
N GLY A 149 -1.22 -1.48 -1.00
CA GLY A 149 -0.76 -2.73 -0.37
C GLY A 149 -0.27 -2.61 1.07
N ASN A 150 -0.38 -1.42 1.69
CA ASN A 150 -0.08 -1.17 3.11
C ASN A 150 -1.37 -0.91 3.92
N GLY A 151 -2.45 -1.65 3.60
CA GLY A 151 -3.78 -1.48 4.15
C GLY A 151 -3.83 -1.50 5.68
N LEU A 152 -3.23 -2.50 6.32
CA LEU A 152 -3.11 -2.66 7.78
C LEU A 152 -2.66 -1.36 8.45
N HIS A 153 -1.56 -0.76 7.98
CA HIS A 153 -1.00 0.44 8.58
C HIS A 153 -1.93 1.66 8.45
N PHE A 154 -2.76 1.70 7.40
CA PHE A 154 -3.79 2.71 7.22
C PHE A 154 -5.00 2.46 8.13
N VAL A 155 -5.46 1.21 8.25
CA VAL A 155 -6.50 0.81 9.21
C VAL A 155 -6.08 1.18 10.64
N SER A 156 -4.84 0.87 11.05
CA SER A 156 -4.29 1.25 12.36
C SER A 156 -4.32 2.77 12.58
N LYS A 157 -4.00 3.57 11.56
CA LYS A 157 -4.10 5.05 11.60
C LYS A 157 -5.55 5.54 11.71
N PHE A 158 -6.47 4.93 10.98
CA PHE A 158 -7.89 5.29 11.02
C PHE A 158 -8.52 4.95 12.37
N LEU A 159 -8.26 3.75 12.90
CA LEU A 159 -8.64 3.34 14.27
C LEU A 159 -8.08 4.30 15.32
N THR A 160 -6.80 4.64 15.21
CA THR A 160 -6.14 5.65 16.08
C THR A 160 -6.87 7.00 16.04
N SER A 161 -7.28 7.46 14.86
CA SER A 161 -8.03 8.71 14.71
C SER A 161 -9.43 8.63 15.33
N ASN A 162 -10.11 7.49 15.21
CA ASN A 162 -11.45 7.28 15.79
C ASN A 162 -11.41 7.20 17.32
N LEU A 163 -10.40 6.53 17.88
CA LEU A 163 -10.16 6.48 19.33
C LEU A 163 -9.89 7.89 19.91
N ASN A 164 -9.18 8.74 19.17
CA ASN A 164 -8.93 10.14 19.55
C ASN A 164 -10.11 11.09 19.30
N GLY A 165 -11.00 10.78 18.35
CA GLY A 165 -12.09 11.66 17.92
C GLY A 165 -13.35 11.63 18.81
N GLY A 166 -13.47 10.61 19.68
CA GLY A 166 -14.59 10.50 20.62
C GLY A 166 -14.46 11.41 21.84
N SER A 167 -15.56 12.03 22.26
CA SER A 167 -15.62 12.87 23.46
C SER A 167 -15.39 12.06 24.75
N GLY A 168 -14.13 11.88 25.15
CA GLY A 168 -13.73 11.17 26.36
C GLY A 168 -13.88 9.64 26.26
N SER A 169 -14.23 9.00 27.37
CA SER A 169 -14.24 7.53 27.52
C SER A 169 -15.18 6.77 26.58
N GLN A 170 -16.04 7.47 25.83
CA GLN A 170 -16.89 6.87 24.80
C GLN A 170 -16.10 6.44 23.55
N GLY A 171 -15.03 7.15 23.18
CA GLY A 171 -14.25 6.85 21.96
C GLY A 171 -13.59 5.47 21.99
N ALA A 172 -13.21 5.00 23.17
CA ALA A 172 -12.56 3.70 23.38
C ALA A 172 -13.50 2.59 23.85
N GLN A 173 -14.81 2.84 23.99
CA GLN A 173 -15.77 1.80 24.39
C GLN A 173 -15.87 0.64 23.37
N PRO A 174 -15.85 0.86 22.03
CA PRO A 174 -15.89 -0.25 21.07
C PRO A 174 -14.72 -1.23 21.20
N LEU A 175 -13.55 -0.77 21.67
CA LEU A 175 -12.40 -1.63 21.97
C LEU A 175 -12.67 -2.52 23.20
N VAL A 176 -13.38 -2.01 24.20
CA VAL A 176 -13.83 -2.80 25.36
C VAL A 176 -14.89 -3.82 24.95
N ASP A 177 -15.87 -3.40 24.16
CA ASP A 177 -16.94 -4.28 23.66
C ASP A 177 -16.38 -5.42 22.80
N TYR A 178 -15.38 -5.12 21.95
CA TYR A 178 -14.60 -6.12 21.23
C TYR A 178 -13.91 -7.11 22.19
N LEU A 179 -13.12 -6.61 23.15
CA LEU A 179 -12.40 -7.46 24.10
C LEU A 179 -13.33 -8.30 25.00
N LEU A 180 -14.54 -7.82 25.33
CA LEU A 180 -15.57 -8.58 26.06
C LEU A 180 -16.18 -9.72 25.25
N SER A 181 -16.22 -9.58 23.92
CA SER A 181 -16.81 -10.55 23.00
C SER A 181 -15.89 -11.73 22.69
N LEU A 182 -14.60 -11.61 22.98
CA LEU A 182 -13.61 -12.67 22.79
C LEU A 182 -13.90 -13.88 23.69
N ASN A 183 -14.28 -14.98 23.03
CA ASN A 183 -14.61 -16.26 23.65
C ASN A 183 -14.14 -17.39 22.73
N HIS A 184 -13.50 -18.42 23.29
CA HIS A 184 -13.13 -19.62 22.57
C HIS A 184 -13.62 -20.86 23.33
N HIS A 185 -14.45 -21.69 22.69
CA HIS A 185 -15.00 -22.93 23.25
C HIS A 185 -15.74 -22.77 24.61
N GLY A 186 -16.25 -21.57 24.91
CA GLY A 186 -16.93 -21.25 26.17
C GLY A 186 -16.02 -20.60 27.23
N GLU A 187 -14.70 -20.58 27.02
CA GLU A 187 -13.77 -19.81 27.84
C GLU A 187 -13.71 -18.35 27.35
N LYS A 188 -14.00 -17.40 28.25
CA LYS A 188 -13.76 -15.96 27.98
C LYS A 188 -12.26 -15.69 27.93
N LEU A 189 -11.86 -14.81 27.02
CA LEU A 189 -10.48 -14.37 26.81
C LEU A 189 -10.35 -12.87 27.09
N MET A 190 -9.15 -12.43 27.43
CA MET A 190 -8.79 -11.04 27.75
C MET A 190 -9.54 -10.47 28.97
N ILE A 191 -10.83 -10.16 28.86
CA ILE A 191 -11.62 -9.50 29.91
C ILE A 191 -13.00 -10.12 30.14
N ASN A 192 -13.57 -9.89 31.32
CA ASN A 192 -14.93 -10.28 31.67
C ASN A 192 -15.83 -9.09 32.08
N GLU A 193 -17.11 -9.36 32.34
CA GLU A 193 -18.16 -8.35 32.57
C GLU A 193 -17.88 -7.39 33.75
N THR A 194 -16.95 -7.71 34.65
CA THR A 194 -16.60 -6.82 35.76
C THR A 194 -15.99 -5.49 35.28
N VAL A 195 -15.25 -5.51 34.17
CA VAL A 195 -14.56 -4.35 33.57
C VAL A 195 -15.23 -3.87 32.26
N ASN A 196 -16.57 -3.89 32.23
CA ASN A 196 -17.36 -3.64 31.03
C ASN A 196 -17.38 -2.19 30.48
N THR A 197 -16.57 -1.27 30.99
CA THR A 197 -16.45 0.10 30.45
C THR A 197 -15.01 0.57 30.39
N ALA A 198 -14.70 1.47 29.46
CA ALA A 198 -13.34 2.00 29.26
C ALA A 198 -12.69 2.52 30.56
N SER A 199 -13.45 3.26 31.39
CA SER A 199 -12.96 3.79 32.67
C SER A 199 -12.69 2.69 33.71
N LYS A 200 -13.52 1.64 33.77
CA LYS A 200 -13.27 0.48 34.64
C LYS A 200 -12.02 -0.27 34.20
N LEU A 201 -11.86 -0.50 32.90
CA LEU A 201 -10.70 -1.21 32.35
C LEU A 201 -9.39 -0.42 32.57
N GLN A 202 -9.38 0.89 32.30
CA GLN A 202 -8.26 1.77 32.63
C GLN A 202 -7.85 1.67 34.11
N THR A 203 -8.84 1.72 35.02
CA THR A 203 -8.59 1.62 36.47
C THR A 203 -8.03 0.25 36.86
N ALA A 204 -8.59 -0.83 36.30
CA ALA A 204 -8.14 -2.19 36.53
C ALA A 204 -6.72 -2.44 36.00
N LEU A 205 -6.35 -1.87 34.84
CA LEU A 205 -5.00 -1.99 34.26
C LEU A 205 -3.94 -1.36 35.16
N ILE A 206 -4.21 -0.19 35.75
CA ILE A 206 -3.29 0.48 36.68
C ILE A 206 -3.06 -0.38 37.95
N ILE A 207 -4.14 -0.97 38.50
CA ILE A 207 -4.06 -1.86 39.67
C ILE A 207 -3.27 -3.14 39.32
N ALA A 208 -3.51 -3.70 38.13
CA ALA A 208 -2.83 -4.90 37.65
C ALA A 208 -1.32 -4.64 37.42
N GLU A 209 -0.93 -3.54 36.78
CA GLU A 209 0.48 -3.19 36.56
C GLU A 209 1.24 -2.97 37.87
N ALA A 210 0.62 -2.29 38.84
CA ALA A 210 1.20 -2.11 40.17
C ALA A 210 1.45 -3.46 40.88
N ALA A 211 0.52 -4.41 40.75
CA ALA A 211 0.65 -5.75 41.33
C ALA A 211 1.68 -6.63 40.60
N LEU A 212 1.74 -6.60 39.27
CA LEU A 212 2.72 -7.34 38.48
C LEU A 212 4.14 -6.86 38.75
N SER A 213 4.31 -5.57 39.04
CA SER A 213 5.61 -4.96 39.33
C SER A 213 6.25 -5.45 40.63
N THR A 214 5.54 -6.19 41.48
CA THR A 214 6.10 -6.82 42.69
C THR A 214 6.45 -8.30 42.51
N LEU A 215 6.19 -8.88 41.33
CA LEU A 215 6.46 -10.29 41.02
C LEU A 215 7.71 -10.46 40.13
N PRO A 216 8.45 -11.59 40.22
CA PRO A 216 9.52 -11.92 39.28
C PRO A 216 9.01 -12.01 37.84
N LYS A 217 9.82 -11.56 36.88
CA LYS A 217 9.48 -11.50 35.44
C LYS A 217 9.00 -12.83 34.86
N ASP A 218 9.68 -13.92 35.22
CA ASP A 218 9.45 -15.27 34.68
C ASP A 218 8.29 -16.02 35.37
N THR A 219 7.59 -15.39 36.33
CA THR A 219 6.49 -16.04 37.06
C THR A 219 5.34 -16.40 36.10
N PRO A 220 4.90 -17.67 36.04
CA PRO A 220 3.81 -18.10 35.17
C PRO A 220 2.46 -17.46 35.48
N TYR A 221 1.62 -17.23 34.46
CA TYR A 221 0.27 -16.68 34.60
C TYR A 221 -0.60 -17.43 35.63
N GLN A 222 -0.44 -18.75 35.71
CA GLN A 222 -1.23 -19.64 36.56
C GLN A 222 -1.13 -19.27 38.06
N ASP A 223 0.02 -18.75 38.49
CA ASP A 223 0.29 -18.43 39.90
C ASP A 223 -0.54 -17.23 40.41
N PHE A 224 -0.98 -16.34 39.50
CA PHE A 224 -1.76 -15.14 39.83
C PHE A 224 -3.11 -15.04 39.11
N GLU A 225 -3.45 -16.00 38.24
CA GLU A 225 -4.71 -16.11 37.49
C GLU A 225 -5.94 -15.84 38.35
N GLN A 226 -6.08 -16.52 39.50
CA GLN A 226 -7.26 -16.36 40.36
C GLN A 226 -7.45 -14.95 40.93
N ARG A 227 -6.37 -14.18 41.10
CA ARG A 227 -6.41 -12.79 41.57
C ARG A 227 -6.83 -11.88 40.41
N PHE A 228 -6.24 -12.09 39.24
CA PHE A 228 -6.50 -11.32 38.03
C PHE A 228 -7.94 -11.47 37.53
N ARG A 229 -8.48 -12.70 37.60
CA ARG A 229 -9.86 -13.00 37.24
C ARG A 229 -10.90 -12.22 38.05
N ARG A 230 -10.64 -11.98 39.35
CA ARG A 230 -11.48 -11.16 40.24
C ARG A 230 -11.43 -9.67 39.89
N TRP A 231 -10.36 -9.22 39.23
CA TRP A 231 -10.18 -7.85 38.75
C TRP A 231 -10.66 -7.66 37.30
N GLY A 232 -11.16 -8.73 36.67
CA GLY A 232 -11.74 -8.71 35.34
C GLY A 232 -10.84 -9.18 34.21
N PHE A 233 -9.64 -9.69 34.52
CA PHE A 233 -8.69 -10.19 33.52
C PHE A 233 -8.75 -11.72 33.42
N GLU A 234 -9.15 -12.21 32.25
CA GLU A 234 -9.13 -13.63 31.87
C GLU A 234 -7.81 -13.95 31.12
N LYS A 235 -7.63 -15.20 30.66
CA LYS A 235 -6.42 -15.63 29.94
C LYS A 235 -6.22 -14.91 28.60
N GLY A 236 -4.98 -14.87 28.10
CA GLY A 236 -4.64 -14.33 26.78
C GLY A 236 -3.70 -13.11 26.76
N TRP A 237 -3.27 -12.61 27.93
CA TRP A 237 -2.36 -11.46 28.05
C TRP A 237 -0.87 -11.80 27.93
N GLY A 238 -0.50 -13.03 28.28
CA GLY A 238 0.88 -13.49 28.39
C GLY A 238 0.99 -14.80 29.15
N ASP A 239 2.07 -15.55 28.92
CA ASP A 239 2.46 -16.73 29.71
C ASP A 239 3.17 -16.38 31.02
N THR A 240 3.87 -15.26 31.03
CA THR A 240 4.78 -14.78 32.09
C THR A 240 4.39 -13.38 32.56
N VAL A 241 4.76 -13.00 33.78
CA VAL A 241 4.55 -11.64 34.33
C VAL A 241 5.08 -10.55 33.39
N GLU A 242 6.28 -10.74 32.82
CA GLU A 242 6.83 -9.79 31.85
C GLU A 242 5.93 -9.63 30.63
N ARG A 243 5.47 -10.74 30.02
CA ARG A 243 4.64 -10.69 28.83
C ARG A 243 3.25 -10.09 29.09
N VAL A 244 2.62 -10.46 30.21
CA VAL A 244 1.35 -9.87 30.66
C VAL A 244 1.49 -8.37 30.86
N LYS A 245 2.55 -7.94 31.55
CA LYS A 245 2.82 -6.52 31.80
C LYS A 245 3.03 -5.75 30.50
N GLU A 246 3.80 -6.27 29.53
CA GLU A 246 3.93 -5.64 28.22
C GLU A 246 2.57 -5.45 27.52
N THR A 247 1.73 -6.48 27.48
CA THR A 247 0.45 -6.45 26.76
C THR A 247 -0.55 -5.51 27.44
N MET A 248 -0.63 -5.53 28.77
CA MET A 248 -1.45 -4.59 29.55
C MET A 248 -0.96 -3.14 29.41
N ARG A 249 0.36 -2.92 29.42
CA ARG A 249 0.95 -1.60 29.21
C ARG A 249 0.66 -1.07 27.80
N SER A 250 0.78 -1.91 26.77
CA SER A 250 0.42 -1.56 25.39
C SER A 250 -1.04 -1.10 25.27
N LEU A 251 -1.96 -1.76 25.99
CA LEU A 251 -3.36 -1.34 26.03
C LEU A 251 -3.57 -0.04 26.83
N SER A 252 -2.88 0.11 27.96
CA SER A 252 -2.90 1.35 28.76
C SER A 252 -2.36 2.55 27.97
N GLU A 253 -1.31 2.36 27.17
CA GLU A 253 -0.76 3.37 26.27
C GLU A 253 -1.81 3.78 25.21
N ILE A 254 -2.47 2.81 24.55
CA ILE A 254 -3.59 3.09 23.63
C ILE A 254 -4.71 3.89 24.32
N PHE A 255 -5.06 3.57 25.57
CA PHE A 255 -6.09 4.29 26.32
C PHE A 255 -5.71 5.71 26.75
N GLN A 256 -4.42 6.04 26.80
CA GLN A 256 -3.90 7.37 27.22
C GLN A 256 -3.56 8.26 26.01
N ALA A 257 -2.92 7.67 25.00
CA ALA A 257 -2.50 8.32 23.77
C ALA A 257 -2.49 7.26 22.64
N PRO A 258 -3.63 7.05 21.95
CA PRO A 258 -3.68 6.12 20.83
C PRO A 258 -2.62 6.47 19.77
N ASP A 259 -1.80 5.50 19.40
CA ASP A 259 -0.86 5.58 18.28
C ASP A 259 -0.95 4.32 17.39
N PRO A 260 -0.67 4.42 16.07
CA PRO A 260 -0.91 3.31 15.15
C PRO A 260 0.00 2.10 15.41
N LEU A 261 1.19 2.30 15.96
CA LEU A 261 2.17 1.24 16.18
C LEU A 261 1.81 0.40 17.40
N ASN A 262 1.40 1.04 18.50
CA ASN A 262 0.90 0.31 19.67
C ASN A 262 -0.47 -0.34 19.40
N VAL A 263 -1.35 0.29 18.62
CA VAL A 263 -2.61 -0.34 18.17
C VAL A 263 -2.31 -1.64 17.39
N GLU A 264 -1.44 -1.57 16.38
CA GLU A 264 -1.03 -2.74 15.58
C GLU A 264 -0.34 -3.82 16.45
N LYS A 265 0.57 -3.41 17.34
CA LYS A 265 1.28 -4.28 18.29
C LYS A 265 0.34 -4.95 19.31
N PHE A 266 -0.73 -4.27 19.73
CA PHE A 266 -1.73 -4.84 20.64
C PHE A 266 -2.62 -5.85 19.92
N PHE A 267 -3.22 -5.52 18.78
CA PHE A 267 -4.01 -6.48 17.99
C PHE A 267 -3.16 -7.65 17.47
N GLY A 268 -1.88 -7.42 17.15
CA GLY A 268 -0.87 -8.45 16.88
C GLY A 268 -0.49 -9.31 18.09
N ARG A 269 -1.02 -9.03 19.28
CA ARG A 269 -0.92 -9.86 20.50
C ARG A 269 -2.22 -10.55 20.85
N VAL A 270 -3.39 -9.90 20.69
CA VAL A 270 -4.70 -10.48 21.03
C VAL A 270 -4.87 -11.87 20.40
N PRO A 271 -5.30 -12.89 21.15
CA PRO A 271 -5.50 -14.25 20.63
C PRO A 271 -6.87 -14.38 19.95
N THR A 272 -6.90 -14.20 18.63
CA THR A 272 -8.14 -14.22 17.82
C THR A 272 -8.24 -15.43 16.89
N VAL A 273 -7.12 -15.86 16.29
CA VAL A 273 -7.08 -16.93 15.30
C VAL A 273 -6.73 -18.26 15.96
N PHE A 274 -7.69 -19.19 15.95
CA PHE A 274 -7.53 -20.55 16.47
C PHE A 274 -7.78 -21.62 15.40
N ASN A 275 -8.87 -21.46 14.66
CA ASN A 275 -9.27 -22.36 13.58
C ASN A 275 -9.11 -21.63 12.25
N VAL A 276 -8.43 -22.24 11.29
CA VAL A 276 -8.17 -21.67 9.96
C VAL A 276 -8.67 -22.65 8.91
N VAL A 277 -9.47 -22.16 7.96
CA VAL A 277 -9.90 -22.95 6.81
C VAL A 277 -9.35 -22.31 5.54
N LEU A 278 -8.59 -23.08 4.78
CA LEU A 278 -8.01 -22.70 3.50
C LEU A 278 -8.69 -23.51 2.40
N PHE A 279 -8.96 -22.89 1.25
CA PHE A 279 -9.60 -23.59 0.13
C PHE A 279 -8.68 -23.64 -1.08
N SER A 280 -8.57 -24.82 -1.68
CA SER A 280 -7.82 -25.03 -2.92
C SER A 280 -8.54 -26.10 -3.75
N VAL A 281 -9.66 -25.72 -4.37
CA VAL A 281 -10.68 -26.65 -4.89
C VAL A 281 -10.21 -27.46 -6.12
N HIS A 282 -9.46 -26.83 -7.03
CA HIS A 282 -9.06 -27.45 -8.30
C HIS A 282 -7.69 -28.17 -8.23
N GLY A 283 -7.37 -28.95 -9.27
CA GLY A 283 -6.13 -29.71 -9.37
C GLY A 283 -6.12 -30.99 -8.52
N TYR A 284 -4.98 -31.69 -8.52
CA TYR A 284 -4.74 -32.86 -7.69
C TYR A 284 -4.06 -32.42 -6.39
N PHE A 285 -4.82 -31.97 -5.40
CA PHE A 285 -4.24 -31.51 -4.14
C PHE A 285 -3.79 -32.70 -3.27
N GLY A 286 -2.49 -32.80 -3.00
CA GLY A 286 -1.86 -33.86 -2.22
C GLY A 286 -0.38 -33.56 -1.94
N GLN A 287 0.25 -34.38 -1.10
CA GLN A 287 1.59 -34.12 -0.58
C GLN A 287 2.72 -34.85 -1.33
N ALA A 288 2.37 -35.87 -2.11
CA ALA A 288 3.29 -36.69 -2.90
C ALA A 288 2.61 -37.05 -4.24
N ASP A 289 3.42 -37.28 -5.28
CA ASP A 289 3.01 -37.82 -6.58
C ASP A 289 1.95 -36.98 -7.36
N VAL A 290 1.81 -35.70 -7.02
CA VAL A 290 0.85 -34.78 -7.67
C VAL A 290 1.50 -33.62 -8.44
N LEU A 291 2.74 -33.23 -8.13
CA LEU A 291 3.38 -32.07 -8.75
C LEU A 291 3.64 -32.32 -10.25
N GLY A 292 3.18 -31.38 -11.09
CA GLY A 292 3.25 -31.51 -12.55
C GLY A 292 2.02 -32.17 -13.20
N LEU A 293 1.06 -32.69 -12.43
CA LEU A 293 -0.24 -33.09 -12.97
C LEU A 293 -1.05 -31.86 -13.45
N PRO A 294 -2.06 -32.04 -14.33
CA PRO A 294 -2.94 -30.97 -14.78
C PRO A 294 -3.51 -30.13 -13.62
N ASP A 295 -3.53 -28.81 -13.80
CA ASP A 295 -3.90 -27.80 -12.79
C ASP A 295 -3.11 -27.85 -11.46
N THR A 296 -2.04 -28.63 -11.39
CA THR A 296 -1.31 -28.90 -10.15
C THR A 296 0.12 -28.36 -10.24
N GLY A 297 0.55 -27.61 -9.22
CA GLY A 297 1.83 -26.90 -9.26
C GLY A 297 2.04 -26.00 -8.06
N GLY A 298 2.61 -24.81 -8.28
CA GLY A 298 3.04 -23.90 -7.21
C GLY A 298 1.97 -23.54 -6.16
N GLN A 299 0.68 -23.56 -6.51
CA GLN A 299 -0.41 -23.36 -5.53
C GLN A 299 -0.44 -24.44 -4.44
N VAL A 300 -0.18 -25.70 -4.78
CA VAL A 300 -0.15 -26.80 -3.79
C VAL A 300 1.05 -26.64 -2.87
N VAL A 301 2.22 -26.34 -3.43
CA VAL A 301 3.44 -26.06 -2.64
C VAL A 301 3.22 -24.87 -1.71
N TYR A 302 2.67 -23.77 -2.24
CA TYR A 302 2.34 -22.56 -1.48
C TYR A 302 1.43 -22.90 -0.29
N VAL A 303 0.30 -23.59 -0.51
CA VAL A 303 -0.66 -23.87 0.57
C VAL A 303 -0.09 -24.84 1.60
N LEU A 304 0.67 -25.85 1.19
CA LEU A 304 1.30 -26.79 2.14
C LEU A 304 2.36 -26.09 3.01
N ASP A 305 3.29 -25.35 2.41
CA ASP A 305 4.32 -24.60 3.16
C ASP A 305 3.68 -23.49 4.03
N GLN A 306 2.63 -22.81 3.52
CA GLN A 306 1.84 -21.82 4.26
C GLN A 306 1.24 -22.44 5.53
N VAL A 307 0.64 -23.63 5.44
CA VAL A 307 0.04 -24.31 6.60
C VAL A 307 1.07 -24.65 7.66
N VAL A 308 2.24 -25.17 7.26
CA VAL A 308 3.34 -25.51 8.19
C VAL A 308 3.79 -24.26 8.96
N ALA A 309 4.10 -23.18 8.25
CA ALA A 309 4.53 -21.92 8.86
C ALA A 309 3.42 -21.24 9.69
N LEU A 310 2.16 -21.37 9.26
CA LEU A 310 1.03 -20.83 10.00
C LEU A 310 0.80 -21.60 11.30
N GLU A 311 0.87 -22.94 11.31
CA GLU A 311 0.73 -23.75 12.52
C GLU A 311 1.85 -23.47 13.52
N GLU A 312 3.11 -23.47 13.09
CA GLU A 312 4.27 -23.23 13.96
C GLU A 312 4.13 -21.90 14.71
N GLU A 313 3.92 -20.80 13.98
CA GLU A 313 3.80 -19.48 14.59
C GLU A 313 2.46 -19.32 15.35
N LEU A 314 1.41 -20.11 15.07
CA LEU A 314 0.17 -20.12 15.90
C LEU A 314 0.44 -20.79 17.25
N LEU A 315 1.15 -21.92 17.26
CA LEU A 315 1.57 -22.61 18.47
C LEU A 315 2.49 -21.72 19.33
N ILE A 316 3.45 -21.02 18.72
CA ILE A 316 4.33 -20.06 19.40
C ILE A 316 3.50 -18.91 20.02
N ARG A 317 2.58 -18.31 19.26
CA ARG A 317 1.74 -17.20 19.76
C ARG A 317 0.78 -17.64 20.87
N MET A 318 0.12 -18.79 20.74
CA MET A 318 -0.75 -19.33 21.80
C MET A 318 0.04 -19.61 23.09
N LYS A 319 1.21 -20.24 22.97
CA LYS A 319 2.13 -20.45 24.10
C LYS A 319 2.47 -19.12 24.77
N HIS A 320 2.96 -18.12 24.02
CA HIS A 320 3.32 -16.81 24.56
C HIS A 320 2.15 -16.02 25.18
N GLN A 321 0.90 -16.36 24.88
CA GLN A 321 -0.29 -15.76 25.53
C GLN A 321 -0.83 -16.57 26.71
N GLY A 322 -0.14 -17.62 27.14
CA GLY A 322 -0.55 -18.48 28.25
C GLY A 322 -1.73 -19.41 27.90
N LEU A 323 -1.94 -19.68 26.61
CA LEU A 323 -3.04 -20.51 26.12
C LEU A 323 -2.55 -21.92 25.74
N ASN A 324 -3.13 -22.94 26.37
CA ASN A 324 -2.88 -24.35 26.06
C ASN A 324 -3.81 -24.90 24.95
N MET A 325 -4.42 -24.00 24.18
CA MET A 325 -5.32 -24.33 23.08
C MET A 325 -4.51 -24.91 21.90
N LYS A 326 -5.15 -25.76 21.10
CA LYS A 326 -4.54 -26.37 19.91
C LYS A 326 -5.14 -25.70 18.67
N PRO A 327 -4.34 -25.08 17.79
CA PRO A 327 -4.87 -24.56 16.54
C PRO A 327 -5.37 -25.73 15.68
N GLN A 328 -6.34 -25.49 14.81
CA GLN A 328 -6.73 -26.42 13.76
C GLN A 328 -6.67 -25.73 12.41
N ILE A 329 -5.96 -26.31 11.45
CA ILE A 329 -5.90 -25.81 10.08
C ILE A 329 -6.45 -26.86 9.13
N LEU A 330 -7.43 -26.48 8.31
CA LEU A 330 -8.12 -27.37 7.40
C LEU A 330 -7.95 -26.88 5.96
N VAL A 331 -7.28 -27.67 5.12
CA VAL A 331 -7.19 -27.39 3.68
C VAL A 331 -8.31 -28.13 2.97
N VAL A 332 -9.36 -27.42 2.59
CA VAL A 332 -10.52 -27.98 1.88
C VAL A 332 -10.25 -27.97 0.37
N THR A 333 -10.36 -29.14 -0.23
CA THR A 333 -10.11 -29.39 -1.65
C THR A 333 -11.10 -30.42 -2.20
N ARG A 334 -11.00 -30.78 -3.48
CA ARG A 334 -11.89 -31.75 -4.11
C ARG A 334 -11.45 -33.19 -3.82
N LEU A 335 -12.42 -34.06 -3.51
CA LEU A 335 -12.27 -35.51 -3.57
C LEU A 335 -12.36 -36.00 -5.02
N ILE A 336 -11.35 -36.75 -5.46
CA ILE A 336 -11.29 -37.33 -6.82
C ILE A 336 -11.17 -38.86 -6.68
N PRO A 337 -12.29 -39.61 -6.65
CA PRO A 337 -12.31 -41.07 -6.56
C PRO A 337 -11.42 -41.79 -7.58
N ASP A 338 -11.35 -41.32 -8.83
CA ASP A 338 -10.59 -41.96 -9.91
C ASP A 338 -9.07 -41.67 -9.88
N ALA A 339 -8.57 -40.91 -8.89
CA ALA A 339 -7.17 -40.53 -8.78
C ALA A 339 -6.28 -41.70 -8.33
N LYS A 340 -6.00 -42.64 -9.24
CA LYS A 340 -5.11 -43.78 -9.03
C LYS A 340 -3.65 -43.31 -8.89
N GLY A 341 -2.97 -43.80 -7.85
CA GLY A 341 -1.55 -43.49 -7.58
C GLY A 341 -1.32 -42.28 -6.69
N THR A 342 -2.35 -41.53 -6.32
CA THR A 342 -2.25 -40.40 -5.37
C THR A 342 -3.22 -40.60 -4.20
N LYS A 343 -3.15 -39.73 -3.19
CA LYS A 343 -4.10 -39.71 -2.06
C LYS A 343 -5.34 -38.83 -2.29
N CYS A 344 -5.57 -38.33 -3.51
CA CYS A 344 -6.69 -37.42 -3.81
C CYS A 344 -8.08 -38.08 -3.68
N ASN A 345 -8.14 -39.39 -3.51
CA ASN A 345 -9.33 -40.18 -3.19
C ASN A 345 -9.54 -40.42 -1.67
N VAL A 346 -8.66 -39.90 -0.80
CA VAL A 346 -8.78 -40.01 0.67
C VAL A 346 -9.42 -38.74 1.23
N GLU A 347 -10.54 -38.90 1.95
CA GLU A 347 -11.34 -37.79 2.49
C GLU A 347 -10.60 -36.92 3.50
N LEU A 348 -9.81 -37.49 4.41
CA LEU A 348 -9.03 -36.76 5.40
C LEU A 348 -7.58 -37.22 5.39
N GLU A 349 -6.63 -36.29 5.24
CA GLU A 349 -5.19 -36.57 5.21
C GLU A 349 -4.41 -35.60 6.12
N PRO A 350 -3.68 -36.06 7.15
CA PRO A 350 -2.81 -35.21 7.96
C PRO A 350 -1.65 -34.61 7.15
N ILE A 351 -1.34 -33.34 7.40
CA ILE A 351 -0.27 -32.62 6.70
C ILE A 351 1.09 -32.91 7.37
N ALA A 352 2.09 -33.29 6.57
CA ALA A 352 3.44 -33.58 7.03
C ALA A 352 4.09 -32.36 7.71
N ASN A 353 4.94 -32.61 8.70
CA ASN A 353 5.56 -31.58 9.54
C ASN A 353 4.58 -30.70 10.36
N THR A 354 3.31 -31.09 10.45
CA THR A 354 2.30 -30.44 11.31
C THR A 354 1.75 -31.42 12.35
N LYS A 355 1.09 -30.92 13.40
CA LYS A 355 0.49 -31.72 14.48
C LYS A 355 -1.04 -31.71 14.48
N HIS A 356 -1.65 -30.66 13.94
CA HIS A 356 -3.08 -30.38 14.06
C HIS A 356 -3.71 -29.92 12.74
N SER A 357 -2.97 -30.03 11.63
CA SER A 357 -3.40 -29.57 10.30
C SER A 357 -3.71 -30.73 9.35
N ASN A 358 -4.81 -30.63 8.61
CA ASN A 358 -5.34 -31.71 7.77
C ASN A 358 -5.85 -31.17 6.43
N ILE A 359 -5.78 -32.01 5.39
CA ILE A 359 -6.48 -31.82 4.12
C ILE A 359 -7.84 -32.51 4.23
N LEU A 360 -8.94 -31.80 3.99
CA LEU A 360 -10.29 -32.35 3.84
C LEU A 360 -10.69 -32.32 2.35
N ARG A 361 -11.16 -33.46 1.84
CA ARG A 361 -11.54 -33.61 0.44
C ARG A 361 -13.04 -33.82 0.31
N VAL A 362 -13.75 -32.86 -0.26
CA VAL A 362 -15.20 -32.90 -0.48
C VAL A 362 -15.49 -33.30 -1.94
N PRO A 363 -16.39 -34.26 -2.22
CA PRO A 363 -16.73 -34.64 -3.58
C PRO A 363 -17.61 -33.59 -4.28
N PHE A 364 -17.35 -33.35 -5.57
CA PHE A 364 -18.32 -32.67 -6.44
C PHE A 364 -19.56 -33.55 -6.62
N LYS A 365 -20.74 -32.94 -6.54
CA LYS A 365 -22.04 -33.62 -6.65
C LYS A 365 -22.88 -33.01 -7.77
N THR A 366 -23.36 -33.89 -8.65
CA THR A 366 -24.37 -33.60 -9.67
C THR A 366 -25.75 -34.06 -9.18
N GLU A 367 -26.81 -33.86 -9.97
CA GLU A 367 -28.12 -34.50 -9.71
C GLU A 367 -28.04 -36.03 -9.73
N ASN A 368 -27.11 -36.58 -10.52
CA ASN A 368 -26.90 -38.01 -10.67
C ASN A 368 -25.88 -38.59 -9.64
N GLY A 369 -25.50 -37.82 -8.62
CA GLY A 369 -24.57 -38.25 -7.56
C GLY A 369 -23.15 -37.68 -7.70
N VAL A 370 -22.19 -38.34 -7.04
CA VAL A 370 -20.78 -37.92 -6.96
C VAL A 370 -20.08 -38.03 -8.32
N LEU A 371 -19.29 -37.01 -8.68
CA LEU A 371 -18.51 -36.96 -9.92
C LEU A 371 -17.09 -37.53 -9.71
N PRO A 372 -16.75 -38.74 -10.20
CA PRO A 372 -15.53 -39.45 -9.83
C PRO A 372 -14.25 -38.95 -10.54
N GLN A 373 -14.38 -38.45 -11.77
CA GLN A 373 -13.27 -38.07 -12.64
C GLN A 373 -12.75 -36.65 -12.38
N TRP A 374 -11.46 -36.39 -12.65
CA TRP A 374 -10.89 -35.05 -12.63
C TRP A 374 -11.61 -34.10 -13.62
N VAL A 375 -11.67 -32.81 -13.26
CA VAL A 375 -12.29 -31.72 -14.01
C VAL A 375 -11.30 -30.56 -14.04
N SER A 376 -11.14 -29.93 -15.20
CA SER A 376 -10.28 -28.77 -15.43
C SER A 376 -10.71 -27.58 -14.56
N ARG A 377 -9.77 -26.73 -14.13
CA ARG A 377 -10.02 -25.50 -13.36
C ARG A 377 -10.98 -24.53 -14.07
N PHE A 378 -11.08 -24.60 -15.39
CA PHE A 378 -12.01 -23.81 -16.19
C PHE A 378 -13.46 -24.36 -16.19
N ASP A 379 -13.65 -25.63 -15.83
CA ASP A 379 -14.93 -26.34 -15.92
C ASP A 379 -15.58 -26.56 -14.54
N ILE A 380 -14.99 -26.05 -13.46
CA ILE A 380 -15.46 -26.31 -12.08
C ILE A 380 -16.72 -25.52 -11.69
N TYR A 381 -17.00 -24.39 -12.36
CA TYR A 381 -18.00 -23.40 -11.94
C TYR A 381 -19.41 -23.97 -11.64
N PRO A 382 -19.98 -24.92 -12.43
CA PRO A 382 -21.30 -25.49 -12.14
C PRO A 382 -21.38 -26.29 -10.83
N TYR A 383 -20.25 -26.81 -10.36
CA TYR A 383 -20.18 -27.60 -9.13
C TYR A 383 -19.93 -26.73 -7.89
N LEU A 384 -19.50 -25.48 -8.08
CA LEU A 384 -19.09 -24.61 -6.99
C LEU A 384 -20.22 -24.39 -6.00
N GLU A 385 -21.41 -23.90 -6.38
CA GLU A 385 -22.49 -23.64 -5.41
C GLU A 385 -22.83 -24.84 -4.49
N ARG A 386 -22.89 -26.04 -5.07
CA ARG A 386 -23.14 -27.31 -4.34
C ARG A 386 -21.95 -27.72 -3.47
N PHE A 387 -20.73 -27.38 -3.90
CA PHE A 387 -19.52 -27.48 -3.09
C PHE A 387 -19.43 -26.34 -2.05
N THR A 388 -20.04 -25.16 -2.22
CA THR A 388 -20.06 -24.06 -1.23
C THR A 388 -20.99 -24.33 -0.07
N GLN A 389 -21.99 -25.20 -0.24
CA GLN A 389 -22.66 -25.88 0.87
C GLN A 389 -21.68 -26.75 1.72
N GLY A 390 -20.42 -26.88 1.26
CA GLY A 390 -19.19 -27.26 2.00
C GLY A 390 -17.95 -26.34 1.78
N THR A 391 -18.14 -25.08 1.31
CA THR A 391 -17.23 -23.89 1.28
C THR A 391 -16.04 -23.85 0.24
N ILE A 392 -15.52 -22.65 -0.20
CA ILE A 392 -14.68 -22.40 -1.45
C ILE A 392 -13.59 -21.28 -1.39
N ALA A 393 -12.57 -21.33 -2.29
CA ALA A 393 -11.79 -20.18 -2.84
C ALA A 393 -11.24 -20.43 -4.29
N HIS A 394 -10.73 -19.40 -4.99
CA HIS A 394 -10.34 -19.38 -6.44
C HIS A 394 -9.08 -18.52 -6.75
N ALA A 395 -8.62 -18.46 -8.02
CA ALA A 395 -7.42 -17.72 -8.47
C ALA A 395 -7.62 -16.94 -9.81
N LEU A 396 -6.93 -15.80 -9.96
CA LEU A 396 -7.09 -14.84 -11.07
C LEU A 396 -6.38 -15.27 -12.37
N GLU A 397 -7.04 -15.16 -13.53
CA GLU A 397 -6.48 -15.50 -14.86
C GLU A 397 -6.47 -14.35 -15.90
N LYS A 398 -7.23 -13.26 -15.73
CA LYS A 398 -7.44 -12.22 -16.77
C LYS A 398 -6.16 -11.62 -17.36
N THR A 399 -5.12 -11.43 -16.54
CA THR A 399 -3.82 -10.87 -16.98
C THR A 399 -2.93 -11.86 -17.73
N LYS A 400 -3.22 -13.17 -17.70
CA LYS A 400 -2.42 -14.21 -18.35
C LYS A 400 -2.77 -14.36 -19.83
N TYR A 401 -3.97 -13.92 -20.23
CA TYR A 401 -4.50 -14.02 -21.60
C TYR A 401 -4.84 -12.62 -22.14
N GLU A 402 -4.05 -12.10 -23.07
CA GLU A 402 -4.21 -10.73 -23.60
C GLU A 402 -5.56 -10.53 -24.33
N ASP A 403 -6.23 -9.40 -24.05
CA ASP A 403 -7.57 -9.04 -24.53
C ASP A 403 -8.69 -10.08 -24.24
N SER A 404 -8.54 -10.93 -23.21
CA SER A 404 -9.50 -12.02 -22.91
C SER A 404 -10.89 -11.55 -22.52
N ASP A 405 -11.02 -10.33 -22.00
CA ASP A 405 -12.30 -9.67 -21.68
C ASP A 405 -13.00 -9.16 -22.94
N LEU A 406 -12.31 -8.47 -23.84
CA LEU A 406 -12.88 -8.02 -25.12
C LEU A 406 -13.25 -9.18 -26.05
N LYS A 407 -12.44 -10.24 -26.08
CA LYS A 407 -12.62 -11.43 -26.94
C LYS A 407 -13.33 -12.59 -26.23
N TRP A 408 -13.96 -12.34 -25.07
CA TRP A 408 -14.49 -13.41 -24.20
C TRP A 408 -15.36 -14.41 -24.96
N LYS A 409 -16.26 -13.97 -25.86
CA LYS A 409 -17.15 -14.83 -26.66
C LYS A 409 -16.45 -15.88 -27.53
N GLU A 410 -15.24 -15.58 -28.01
CA GLU A 410 -14.43 -16.52 -28.82
C GLU A 410 -13.73 -17.56 -27.94
N LEU A 411 -13.45 -17.19 -26.68
CA LEU A 411 -12.67 -17.97 -25.72
C LEU A 411 -13.55 -18.74 -24.72
N ASP A 412 -14.79 -18.30 -24.50
CA ASP A 412 -15.72 -18.83 -23.50
C ASP A 412 -16.04 -20.33 -23.71
N PRO A 413 -16.22 -20.85 -24.95
CA PRO A 413 -16.41 -22.29 -25.18
C PRO A 413 -15.21 -23.18 -24.82
N LYS A 414 -14.04 -22.59 -24.49
CA LYS A 414 -12.82 -23.30 -24.08
C LYS A 414 -12.41 -23.00 -22.63
N TYR A 415 -12.63 -21.77 -22.16
CA TYR A 415 -12.08 -21.28 -20.88
C TYR A 415 -13.12 -20.74 -19.89
N HIS A 416 -14.38 -20.58 -20.30
CA HIS A 416 -15.49 -20.07 -19.46
C HIS A 416 -15.18 -18.76 -18.69
N PHE A 417 -14.46 -17.84 -19.35
CA PHE A 417 -14.02 -16.57 -18.76
C PHE A 417 -15.18 -15.69 -18.26
N SER A 418 -16.38 -15.81 -18.81
CA SER A 418 -17.57 -15.11 -18.31
C SER A 418 -17.90 -15.48 -16.86
N CYS A 419 -17.88 -16.77 -16.53
CA CYS A 419 -18.05 -17.26 -15.15
C CYS A 419 -16.87 -16.82 -14.26
N GLN A 420 -15.65 -16.93 -14.77
CA GLN A 420 -14.44 -16.61 -14.00
C GLN A 420 -14.40 -15.14 -13.57
N PHE A 421 -14.47 -14.20 -14.51
CA PHE A 421 -14.34 -12.77 -14.19
C PHE A 421 -15.50 -12.26 -13.33
N THR A 422 -16.68 -12.88 -13.43
CA THR A 422 -17.81 -12.63 -12.52
C THR A 422 -17.50 -13.10 -11.10
N ALA A 423 -16.99 -14.32 -10.93
CA ALA A 423 -16.62 -14.87 -9.64
C ALA A 423 -15.48 -14.07 -8.98
N ASP A 424 -14.45 -13.71 -9.76
CA ASP A 424 -13.33 -12.88 -9.31
C ASP A 424 -13.84 -11.52 -8.82
N THR A 425 -14.68 -10.83 -9.60
CA THR A 425 -15.23 -9.50 -9.23
C THR A 425 -16.06 -9.57 -7.94
N ILE A 426 -16.86 -10.61 -7.75
CA ILE A 426 -17.62 -10.82 -6.51
C ILE A 426 -16.68 -11.08 -5.32
N ALA A 427 -15.69 -11.97 -5.48
CA ALA A 427 -14.77 -12.34 -4.42
C ALA A 427 -13.89 -11.17 -3.94
N MET A 428 -13.38 -10.34 -4.87
CA MET A 428 -12.57 -9.16 -4.55
C MET A 428 -13.33 -8.15 -3.68
N ASN A 429 -14.61 -7.92 -3.97
CA ASN A 429 -15.43 -6.98 -3.22
C ASN A 429 -15.94 -7.57 -1.90
N ALA A 430 -16.27 -8.86 -1.87
CA ALA A 430 -16.75 -9.55 -0.67
C ALA A 430 -15.66 -9.83 0.38
N ALA A 431 -14.38 -9.81 0.01
CA ALA A 431 -13.28 -10.05 0.93
C ALA A 431 -13.09 -8.90 1.95
N ASP A 432 -12.94 -9.25 3.24
CA ASP A 432 -12.57 -8.31 4.31
C ASP A 432 -11.16 -7.72 4.11
N PHE A 433 -10.22 -8.56 3.66
CA PHE A 433 -8.87 -8.17 3.26
C PHE A 433 -8.37 -9.07 2.12
N ILE A 434 -7.43 -8.54 1.33
CA ILE A 434 -6.79 -9.23 0.22
C ILE A 434 -5.28 -9.28 0.50
N ILE A 435 -4.72 -10.49 0.52
CA ILE A 435 -3.27 -10.70 0.59
C ILE A 435 -2.73 -10.86 -0.83
N THR A 436 -1.74 -10.06 -1.20
CA THR A 436 -0.96 -10.24 -2.43
C THR A 436 0.49 -10.58 -2.13
N SER A 437 1.16 -11.24 -3.06
CA SER A 437 2.57 -11.62 -2.93
C SER A 437 3.52 -10.48 -3.31
N THR A 438 3.07 -9.53 -4.13
CA THR A 438 3.84 -8.37 -4.62
C THR A 438 2.98 -7.10 -4.70
N TYR A 439 3.63 -5.94 -4.78
CA TYR A 439 2.99 -4.68 -5.20
C TYR A 439 2.55 -4.74 -6.66
N GLN A 440 3.37 -5.34 -7.52
CA GLN A 440 3.12 -5.58 -8.94
C GLN A 440 1.80 -6.33 -9.19
N GLU A 441 1.41 -7.24 -8.29
CA GLU A 441 0.11 -7.92 -8.33
C GLU A 441 -1.07 -6.95 -8.13
N ILE A 442 -0.96 -5.95 -7.24
CA ILE A 442 -2.04 -4.98 -7.00
C ILE A 442 -2.06 -3.92 -8.11
N ALA A 443 -0.99 -3.14 -8.20
CA ALA A 443 -0.90 -1.89 -8.99
C ALA A 443 0.32 -1.85 -9.92
N GLY A 444 0.92 -3.00 -10.23
CA GLY A 444 1.87 -3.12 -11.32
C GLY A 444 3.14 -2.31 -11.12
N SER A 445 3.66 -1.80 -12.24
CA SER A 445 4.83 -0.93 -12.29
C SER A 445 4.43 0.48 -12.70
N LYS A 446 5.40 1.37 -12.91
CA LYS A 446 5.14 2.68 -13.51
C LYS A 446 4.54 2.53 -14.92
N ASP A 447 5.06 1.60 -15.70
CA ASP A 447 4.79 1.53 -17.14
C ASP A 447 3.67 0.54 -17.50
N ARG A 448 3.36 -0.44 -16.62
CA ARG A 448 2.30 -1.45 -16.84
C ARG A 448 1.36 -1.57 -15.63
N PRO A 449 0.05 -1.76 -15.83
CA PRO A 449 -0.91 -1.91 -14.75
C PRO A 449 -0.76 -3.23 -13.98
N GLY A 450 -1.26 -3.24 -12.75
CA GLY A 450 -1.32 -4.41 -11.89
C GLY A 450 -2.40 -5.42 -12.29
N GLN A 451 -2.37 -6.59 -11.64
CA GLN A 451 -3.34 -7.65 -11.89
C GLN A 451 -4.72 -7.24 -11.37
N TYR A 452 -4.81 -6.77 -10.13
CA TYR A 452 -6.04 -6.20 -9.56
C TYR A 452 -6.43 -4.90 -10.27
N GLU A 453 -5.48 -4.00 -10.54
CA GLU A 453 -5.73 -2.76 -11.28
C GLU A 453 -6.39 -2.97 -12.65
N SER A 454 -6.05 -4.06 -13.36
CA SER A 454 -6.68 -4.40 -14.64
C SER A 454 -8.18 -4.78 -14.52
N HIS A 455 -8.70 -4.94 -13.30
CA HIS A 455 -10.11 -5.17 -12.98
C HIS A 455 -10.80 -3.91 -12.44
N THR A 456 -10.12 -2.77 -12.31
CA THR A 456 -10.74 -1.51 -11.88
C THR A 456 -11.83 -1.06 -12.84
N ALA A 457 -11.60 -1.15 -14.15
CA ALA A 457 -12.63 -0.96 -15.18
C ALA A 457 -12.37 -1.91 -16.37
N PHE A 458 -13.40 -2.65 -16.80
CA PHE A 458 -13.35 -3.52 -17.99
C PHE A 458 -14.76 -3.81 -18.52
N THR A 459 -14.85 -4.41 -19.71
CA THR A 459 -16.14 -4.73 -20.34
C THR A 459 -16.13 -6.13 -20.92
N LEU A 460 -17.28 -6.83 -20.83
CA LEU A 460 -17.55 -8.10 -21.48
C LEU A 460 -18.67 -7.83 -22.51
N PRO A 461 -18.34 -7.49 -23.78
CA PRO A 461 -19.30 -6.94 -24.72
C PRO A 461 -20.54 -7.81 -24.93
N GLY A 462 -21.72 -7.26 -24.65
CA GLY A 462 -23.01 -7.95 -24.68
C GLY A 462 -23.30 -8.90 -23.50
N LEU A 463 -22.61 -8.74 -22.36
CA LEU A 463 -22.95 -9.36 -21.08
C LEU A 463 -23.08 -8.29 -19.99
N CYS A 464 -21.96 -7.68 -19.59
CA CYS A 464 -21.91 -6.63 -18.58
C CYS A 464 -20.67 -5.73 -18.76
N ARG A 465 -20.70 -4.56 -18.13
CA ARG A 465 -19.61 -3.59 -18.06
C ARG A 465 -19.31 -3.28 -16.59
N VAL A 466 -18.06 -3.41 -16.21
CA VAL A 466 -17.57 -3.11 -14.86
C VAL A 466 -16.92 -1.73 -14.92
N VAL A 467 -17.61 -0.73 -14.38
CA VAL A 467 -17.18 0.69 -14.39
C VAL A 467 -16.28 0.99 -13.19
N SER A 468 -16.59 0.38 -12.04
CA SER A 468 -15.74 0.35 -10.85
C SER A 468 -15.80 -1.06 -10.27
N GLY A 469 -14.79 -1.88 -10.59
CA GLY A 469 -14.70 -3.28 -10.19
C GLY A 469 -13.90 -3.52 -8.93
N ILE A 470 -12.80 -2.79 -8.76
CA ILE A 470 -11.97 -2.80 -7.55
C ILE A 470 -11.13 -1.52 -7.47
N ASN A 471 -10.98 -0.97 -6.28
CA ASN A 471 -10.13 0.19 -6.01
C ASN A 471 -8.77 -0.28 -5.46
N VAL A 472 -7.67 -0.04 -6.18
CA VAL A 472 -6.32 -0.42 -5.70
C VAL A 472 -5.85 0.37 -4.47
N PHE A 473 -6.54 1.47 -4.14
CA PHE A 473 -6.32 2.26 -2.93
C PHE A 473 -7.19 1.83 -1.74
N ASP A 474 -7.93 0.73 -1.87
CA ASP A 474 -8.72 0.16 -0.78
C ASP A 474 -7.78 -0.38 0.34
N PRO A 475 -7.99 -0.01 1.61
CA PRO A 475 -7.20 -0.52 2.74
C PRO A 475 -7.36 -2.02 3.00
N LYS A 476 -8.20 -2.74 2.25
CA LYS A 476 -8.25 -4.21 2.26
C LYS A 476 -6.96 -4.85 1.70
N PHE A 477 -6.22 -4.17 0.82
CA PHE A 477 -5.02 -4.70 0.18
C PHE A 477 -3.78 -4.70 1.10
N ASN A 478 -3.16 -5.88 1.26
CA ASN A 478 -2.00 -6.10 2.13
C ASN A 478 -0.95 -6.99 1.44
N ILE A 479 0.29 -6.50 1.29
CA ILE A 479 1.38 -7.28 0.67
C ILE A 479 2.06 -8.17 1.72
N ALA A 480 1.90 -9.48 1.59
CA ALA A 480 2.63 -10.48 2.36
C ALA A 480 3.25 -11.49 1.38
N ALA A 481 4.53 -11.30 1.08
CA ALA A 481 5.27 -12.17 0.16
C ALA A 481 5.58 -13.53 0.81
N PRO A 482 5.32 -14.66 0.12
CA PRO A 482 5.68 -15.99 0.60
C PRO A 482 7.20 -16.23 0.49
N GLY A 483 7.67 -17.36 1.04
CA GLY A 483 9.02 -17.87 0.83
C GLY A 483 9.05 -19.20 0.10
N ALA A 484 10.15 -19.92 0.26
CA ALA A 484 10.24 -21.35 0.01
C ALA A 484 10.77 -22.05 1.27
N ASP A 485 10.47 -23.35 1.43
CA ASP A 485 10.94 -24.15 2.57
C ASP A 485 12.48 -24.23 2.63
N GLN A 486 13.09 -23.53 3.60
CA GLN A 486 14.54 -23.49 3.80
C GLN A 486 15.13 -24.83 4.29
N SER A 487 14.31 -25.81 4.69
CA SER A 487 14.78 -27.19 4.94
C SER A 487 15.06 -27.95 3.64
N VAL A 488 14.50 -27.50 2.51
CA VAL A 488 14.64 -28.09 1.17
C VAL A 488 15.57 -27.24 0.30
N TYR A 489 15.32 -25.93 0.27
CA TYR A 489 15.99 -24.95 -0.57
C TYR A 489 16.90 -24.07 0.29
N PHE A 490 18.17 -24.44 0.35
CA PHE A 490 19.21 -23.76 1.12
C PHE A 490 20.48 -23.60 0.27
N PRO A 491 21.40 -22.67 0.63
CA PRO A 491 22.57 -22.34 -0.18
C PRO A 491 23.44 -23.55 -0.54
N CYS A 492 23.93 -23.61 -1.78
CA CYS A 492 24.86 -24.65 -2.25
C CYS A 492 26.16 -24.76 -1.41
N THR A 493 26.54 -23.70 -0.70
CA THR A 493 27.72 -23.61 0.16
C THR A 493 27.57 -24.26 1.54
N GLU A 494 26.36 -24.64 1.96
CA GLU A 494 26.16 -25.29 3.26
C GLU A 494 26.62 -26.75 3.26
N GLN A 495 27.10 -27.24 4.40
CA GLN A 495 27.60 -28.61 4.55
C GLN A 495 26.46 -29.67 4.53
N LYS A 496 25.21 -29.28 4.78
CA LYS A 496 24.05 -30.19 4.94
C LYS A 496 23.45 -30.66 3.60
N ARG A 497 24.28 -30.99 2.61
CA ARG A 497 23.87 -31.42 1.26
C ARG A 497 23.18 -32.78 1.28
N PHE A 498 22.22 -33.01 0.38
CA PHE A 498 21.54 -34.30 0.26
C PHE A 498 22.34 -35.26 -0.65
N THR A 499 23.51 -35.69 -0.17
CA THR A 499 24.47 -36.48 -0.96
C THR A 499 23.92 -37.81 -1.49
N SER A 500 22.90 -38.39 -0.85
CA SER A 500 22.20 -39.60 -1.31
C SER A 500 21.56 -39.47 -2.69
N PHE A 501 21.11 -38.27 -3.10
CA PHE A 501 20.50 -38.05 -4.41
C PHE A 501 21.52 -37.80 -5.53
N ARG A 502 22.79 -37.54 -5.20
CA ARG A 502 23.81 -37.17 -6.20
C ARG A 502 24.03 -38.21 -7.31
N PRO A 503 24.14 -39.52 -7.04
CA PRO A 503 24.30 -40.51 -8.12
C PRO A 503 23.13 -40.50 -9.11
N GLY A 504 21.90 -40.39 -8.61
CA GLY A 504 20.70 -40.28 -9.43
C GLY A 504 20.62 -38.97 -10.22
N ILE A 505 21.10 -37.85 -9.64
CA ILE A 505 21.18 -36.56 -10.35
C ILE A 505 22.27 -36.57 -11.43
N GLU A 506 23.42 -37.21 -11.18
CA GLU A 506 24.48 -37.37 -12.18
C GLU A 506 24.02 -38.25 -13.36
N GLU A 507 23.27 -39.32 -13.09
CA GLU A 507 22.61 -40.11 -14.14
C GLU A 507 21.57 -39.26 -14.91
N LEU A 508 20.68 -38.57 -14.18
CA LEU A 508 19.63 -37.71 -14.73
C LEU A 508 20.20 -36.60 -15.63
N LEU A 509 21.39 -36.07 -15.35
CA LEU A 509 22.04 -35.02 -16.15
C LEU A 509 22.94 -35.55 -17.28
N PHE A 510 23.68 -36.65 -17.06
CA PHE A 510 24.83 -37.02 -17.90
C PHE A 510 24.78 -38.41 -18.55
N ASN A 511 23.71 -39.19 -18.36
CA ASN A 511 23.50 -40.46 -19.07
C ASN A 511 23.23 -40.18 -20.57
N LYS A 512 23.94 -40.85 -21.48
CA LYS A 512 23.80 -40.62 -22.95
C LYS A 512 22.60 -41.34 -23.59
N VAL A 513 21.88 -42.17 -22.85
CA VAL A 513 20.73 -42.94 -23.35
C VAL A 513 19.44 -42.13 -23.18
N ASP A 514 18.64 -42.00 -24.25
CA ASP A 514 17.28 -41.42 -24.19
C ASP A 514 16.34 -42.44 -23.50
N ASN A 515 15.55 -42.04 -22.49
CA ASN A 515 14.64 -42.92 -21.73
C ASN A 515 13.34 -42.20 -21.32
N SER A 516 12.57 -42.77 -20.38
CA SER A 516 11.31 -42.19 -19.89
C SER A 516 11.47 -41.01 -18.92
N GLU A 517 12.66 -40.77 -18.38
CA GLU A 517 12.96 -39.65 -17.46
C GLU A 517 13.71 -38.50 -18.14
N HIS A 518 14.48 -38.76 -19.20
CA HIS A 518 15.30 -37.77 -19.88
C HIS A 518 15.56 -38.09 -21.38
N ILE A 519 15.60 -37.05 -22.21
CA ILE A 519 16.04 -37.13 -23.61
C ILE A 519 17.07 -36.02 -23.96
N GLY A 520 17.90 -36.28 -24.96
CA GLY A 520 19.09 -35.50 -25.24
C GLY A 520 20.22 -35.81 -24.25
N TYR A 521 21.43 -35.31 -24.52
CA TYR A 521 22.60 -35.53 -23.69
C TYR A 521 23.53 -34.33 -23.75
N LEU A 522 24.38 -34.19 -22.72
CA LEU A 522 25.42 -33.17 -22.65
C LEU A 522 26.77 -33.80 -23.00
N GLU A 523 27.42 -33.32 -24.05
CA GLU A 523 28.73 -33.85 -24.49
C GLU A 523 29.86 -33.31 -23.60
N ASP A 524 29.87 -32.00 -23.36
CA ASP A 524 30.84 -31.35 -22.47
C ASP A 524 30.27 -31.19 -21.05
N ARG A 525 30.70 -32.06 -20.14
CA ARG A 525 30.29 -32.04 -18.72
C ARG A 525 30.91 -30.91 -17.91
N LYS A 526 31.90 -30.17 -18.43
CA LYS A 526 32.59 -29.08 -17.71
C LYS A 526 31.94 -27.71 -17.92
N LYS A 527 31.06 -27.57 -18.92
CA LYS A 527 30.34 -26.32 -19.15
C LYS A 527 29.31 -26.06 -18.04
N PRO A 528 29.16 -24.80 -17.59
CA PRO A 528 28.03 -24.39 -16.78
C PRO A 528 26.70 -24.70 -17.49
N MET A 529 25.65 -24.87 -16.69
CA MET A 529 24.31 -25.17 -17.19
C MET A 529 23.36 -23.99 -16.99
N ILE A 530 22.62 -23.63 -18.04
CA ILE A 530 21.33 -22.96 -17.91
C ILE A 530 20.33 -24.01 -17.42
N PHE A 531 19.63 -23.72 -16.33
CA PHE A 531 18.57 -24.56 -15.79
C PHE A 531 17.23 -23.84 -15.85
N SER A 532 16.19 -24.53 -16.30
CA SER A 532 14.81 -24.05 -16.24
C SER A 532 13.90 -25.19 -15.82
N MET A 533 12.99 -24.93 -14.88
CA MET A 533 12.02 -25.89 -14.37
C MET A 533 10.64 -25.24 -14.30
N ALA A 534 9.67 -25.78 -15.03
CA ALA A 534 8.29 -25.29 -15.07
C ALA A 534 7.34 -26.36 -15.61
N ARG A 535 6.03 -26.08 -15.57
CA ARG A 535 5.06 -26.79 -16.41
C ARG A 535 5.30 -26.43 -17.88
N LEU A 536 5.00 -27.36 -18.79
CA LEU A 536 5.14 -27.15 -20.22
C LEU A 536 3.83 -26.58 -20.79
N ASP A 537 3.64 -25.28 -20.64
CA ASP A 537 2.50 -24.54 -21.20
C ASP A 537 2.98 -23.29 -22.00
N VAL A 538 2.09 -22.72 -22.80
CA VAL A 538 2.40 -21.60 -23.72
C VAL A 538 2.86 -20.36 -22.94
N VAL A 539 2.30 -20.13 -21.75
CA VAL A 539 2.63 -18.96 -20.92
C VAL A 539 4.00 -19.13 -20.27
N LYS A 540 4.40 -20.34 -19.86
CA LYS A 540 5.74 -20.66 -19.34
C LYS A 540 6.84 -20.61 -20.40
N ASN A 541 6.51 -20.70 -21.69
CA ASN A 541 7.41 -20.34 -22.79
C ASN A 541 8.78 -21.04 -22.79
N ILE A 542 8.82 -22.29 -22.32
CA ILE A 542 10.02 -23.14 -22.28
C ILE A 542 10.56 -23.43 -23.69
N SER A 543 9.67 -23.53 -24.68
CA SER A 543 10.03 -23.60 -26.09
C SER A 543 10.69 -22.31 -26.60
N GLY A 544 10.27 -21.13 -26.11
CA GLY A 544 10.91 -19.85 -26.41
C GLY A 544 12.37 -19.84 -25.98
N LEU A 545 12.66 -20.21 -24.72
CA LEU A 545 14.03 -20.34 -24.22
C LEU A 545 14.87 -21.32 -25.07
N THR A 546 14.29 -22.45 -25.46
CA THR A 546 14.94 -23.44 -26.32
C THR A 546 15.26 -22.86 -27.71
N GLU A 547 14.38 -22.02 -28.27
CA GLU A 547 14.65 -21.30 -29.51
C GLU A 547 15.76 -20.23 -29.35
N TRP A 548 15.73 -19.43 -28.29
CA TRP A 548 16.73 -18.39 -28.03
C TRP A 548 18.13 -18.99 -27.88
N TYR A 549 18.24 -20.09 -27.13
CA TYR A 549 19.47 -20.87 -27.00
C TYR A 549 19.90 -21.45 -28.35
N GLY A 550 18.98 -22.04 -29.12
CA GLY A 550 19.29 -22.65 -30.42
C GLY A 550 19.83 -21.67 -31.46
N LYS A 551 19.28 -20.44 -31.52
CA LYS A 551 19.75 -19.34 -32.36
C LYS A 551 21.11 -18.79 -31.92
N ASN A 552 21.33 -18.60 -30.62
CA ASN A 552 22.51 -17.90 -30.13
C ASN A 552 23.76 -18.80 -30.04
N LYS A 553 24.52 -18.86 -31.14
CA LYS A 553 25.79 -19.60 -31.23
C LYS A 553 26.82 -19.23 -30.14
N ARG A 554 26.84 -17.98 -29.68
CA ARG A 554 27.72 -17.53 -28.59
C ARG A 554 27.31 -18.13 -27.26
N LEU A 555 26.01 -18.18 -26.98
CA LEU A 555 25.50 -18.80 -25.76
C LEU A 555 25.80 -20.31 -25.72
N ARG A 556 25.57 -21.01 -26.85
CA ARG A 556 25.86 -22.45 -27.03
C ARG A 556 27.35 -22.81 -26.84
N SER A 557 28.26 -21.91 -27.19
CA SER A 557 29.69 -22.16 -26.99
C SER A 557 30.09 -22.10 -25.51
N LEU A 558 29.42 -21.27 -24.71
CA LEU A 558 29.69 -21.04 -23.29
C LEU A 558 29.03 -22.08 -22.37
N VAL A 559 27.76 -22.43 -22.60
CA VAL A 559 26.94 -23.19 -21.64
C VAL A 559 26.06 -24.26 -22.27
N ASN A 560 25.69 -25.26 -21.46
CA ASN A 560 24.70 -26.29 -21.78
C ASN A 560 23.29 -25.82 -21.38
N LEU A 561 22.24 -26.40 -21.98
CA LEU A 561 20.83 -26.15 -21.62
C LEU A 561 20.20 -27.38 -20.95
N VAL A 562 19.66 -27.20 -19.75
CA VAL A 562 18.91 -28.22 -19.00
C VAL A 562 17.50 -27.71 -18.74
N VAL A 563 16.50 -28.48 -19.17
CA VAL A 563 15.08 -28.12 -19.07
C VAL A 563 14.32 -29.25 -18.37
N VAL A 564 13.62 -28.96 -17.28
CA VAL A 564 12.67 -29.86 -16.62
C VAL A 564 11.26 -29.38 -16.92
N ALA A 565 10.55 -30.05 -17.84
CA ALA A 565 9.21 -29.62 -18.24
C ALA A 565 8.39 -30.74 -18.91
N GLY A 566 7.20 -31.03 -18.37
CA GLY A 566 6.18 -31.88 -18.99
C GLY A 566 6.60 -33.32 -19.32
N PHE A 567 5.92 -33.91 -20.31
CA PHE A 567 6.23 -35.23 -20.89
C PHE A 567 6.95 -35.12 -22.24
N PHE A 568 7.61 -36.19 -22.69
CA PHE A 568 8.25 -36.24 -24.01
C PHE A 568 7.32 -36.63 -25.17
N ASP A 569 6.17 -37.25 -24.86
CA ASP A 569 5.26 -37.82 -25.84
C ASP A 569 3.91 -37.09 -25.78
N PRO A 570 3.45 -36.43 -26.88
CA PRO A 570 2.18 -35.73 -26.91
C PRO A 570 0.97 -36.61 -26.57
N SER A 571 1.05 -37.93 -26.80
CA SER A 571 -0.05 -38.86 -26.52
C SER A 571 -0.25 -39.16 -25.03
N LYS A 572 0.76 -38.89 -24.20
CA LYS A 572 0.70 -39.07 -22.74
C LYS A 572 0.04 -37.89 -22.02
N SER A 573 0.06 -36.70 -22.63
CA SER A 573 -0.64 -35.56 -22.07
C SER A 573 -2.14 -35.60 -22.38
N LYS A 574 -2.95 -35.28 -21.37
CA LYS A 574 -4.40 -35.01 -21.53
C LYS A 574 -4.68 -33.53 -21.81
N ASP A 575 -3.66 -32.67 -21.68
CA ASP A 575 -3.75 -31.24 -21.94
C ASP A 575 -3.36 -30.94 -23.40
N ARG A 576 -4.19 -30.15 -24.08
CA ARG A 576 -3.99 -29.79 -25.49
C ARG A 576 -2.86 -28.77 -25.67
N GLU A 577 -2.60 -27.92 -24.69
CA GLU A 577 -1.54 -26.90 -24.74
C GLU A 577 -0.17 -27.55 -24.50
N GLU A 578 -0.06 -28.42 -23.50
CA GLU A 578 1.14 -29.22 -23.29
C GLU A 578 1.45 -30.10 -24.52
N ALA A 579 0.47 -30.83 -25.05
CA ALA A 579 0.66 -31.66 -26.24
C ALA A 579 1.11 -30.87 -27.50
N ALA A 580 0.80 -29.57 -27.58
CA ALA A 580 1.28 -28.69 -28.64
C ALA A 580 2.72 -28.22 -28.39
N GLU A 581 3.05 -27.81 -27.16
CA GLU A 581 4.40 -27.37 -26.77
C GLU A 581 5.42 -28.53 -26.80
N ILE A 582 5.01 -29.77 -26.48
CA ILE A 582 5.84 -30.98 -26.66
C ILE A 582 6.28 -31.13 -28.13
N LYS A 583 5.35 -30.99 -29.09
CA LYS A 583 5.66 -31.06 -30.52
C LYS A 583 6.62 -29.96 -30.95
N LYS A 584 6.43 -28.74 -30.42
CA LYS A 584 7.28 -27.57 -30.67
C LYS A 584 8.70 -27.79 -30.13
N MET A 585 8.85 -28.35 -28.92
CA MET A 585 10.15 -28.71 -28.35
C MET A 585 10.94 -29.67 -29.25
N HIS A 586 10.32 -30.76 -29.72
CA HIS A 586 10.96 -31.68 -30.67
C HIS A 586 11.42 -31.00 -31.96
N MET A 587 10.53 -30.21 -32.59
CA MET A 587 10.88 -29.45 -33.80
C MET A 587 12.07 -28.50 -33.59
N LEU A 588 12.15 -27.83 -32.43
CA LEU A 588 13.25 -26.91 -32.12
C LEU A 588 14.58 -27.63 -31.88
N ILE A 589 14.56 -28.77 -31.19
CA ILE A 589 15.74 -29.60 -30.92
C ILE A 589 16.34 -30.13 -32.23
N GLU A 590 15.50 -30.56 -33.17
CA GLU A 590 15.91 -30.99 -34.50
C GLU A 590 16.41 -29.83 -35.36
N LYS A 591 15.60 -28.76 -35.51
CA LYS A 591 15.90 -27.57 -36.32
C LYS A 591 17.25 -26.92 -35.98
N TYR A 592 17.58 -26.82 -34.70
CA TYR A 592 18.83 -26.19 -34.24
C TYR A 592 19.95 -27.19 -33.91
N GLN A 593 19.74 -28.50 -34.15
CA GLN A 593 20.69 -29.58 -33.86
C GLN A 593 21.23 -29.49 -32.42
N LEU A 594 20.34 -29.63 -31.44
CA LEU A 594 20.67 -29.40 -30.02
C LEU A 594 21.20 -30.63 -29.27
N LYS A 595 21.15 -31.85 -29.84
CA LYS A 595 21.75 -33.03 -29.21
C LYS A 595 23.25 -32.80 -28.94
N GLY A 596 23.73 -33.20 -27.76
CA GLY A 596 25.06 -32.88 -27.24
C GLY A 596 25.15 -31.57 -26.46
N GLN A 597 24.12 -30.71 -26.51
CA GLN A 597 24.07 -29.38 -25.86
C GLN A 597 22.81 -29.18 -25.01
N ILE A 598 21.73 -29.93 -25.27
CA ILE A 598 20.48 -29.91 -24.50
C ILE A 598 20.23 -31.22 -23.74
N ARG A 599 19.67 -31.09 -22.54
CA ARG A 599 19.11 -32.17 -21.73
C ARG A 599 17.68 -31.79 -21.34
N TRP A 600 16.68 -32.51 -21.86
CA TRP A 600 15.28 -32.33 -21.50
C TRP A 600 14.86 -33.47 -20.56
N ILE A 601 14.40 -33.10 -19.38
CA ILE A 601 14.04 -33.98 -18.27
C ILE A 601 12.53 -33.89 -18.03
N ALA A 602 11.90 -35.02 -17.72
CA ALA A 602 10.47 -35.11 -17.41
C ALA A 602 10.15 -34.42 -16.08
N ALA A 603 8.90 -34.01 -15.89
CA ALA A 603 8.44 -33.35 -14.66
C ALA A 603 8.88 -34.10 -13.38
N GLN A 604 9.47 -33.37 -12.42
CA GLN A 604 10.04 -33.94 -11.21
C GLN A 604 9.13 -33.73 -10.00
N THR A 605 8.71 -34.82 -9.35
CA THR A 605 7.74 -34.81 -8.23
C THR A 605 8.38 -34.65 -6.84
N ASP A 606 9.62 -35.09 -6.64
CA ASP A 606 10.30 -35.05 -5.34
C ASP A 606 11.00 -33.69 -5.10
N ARG A 607 10.45 -32.91 -4.16
CA ARG A 607 11.00 -31.59 -3.78
C ARG A 607 12.41 -31.68 -3.19
N HIS A 608 12.77 -32.75 -2.48
CA HIS A 608 14.12 -32.90 -1.89
C HIS A 608 15.17 -33.19 -2.98
N ARG A 609 14.82 -34.02 -3.98
CA ARG A 609 15.64 -34.22 -5.18
C ARG A 609 15.76 -32.92 -5.98
N ASN A 610 14.68 -32.14 -6.12
CA ASN A 610 14.69 -30.84 -6.81
C ASN A 610 15.60 -29.82 -6.11
N GLY A 611 15.55 -29.72 -4.78
CA GLY A 611 16.44 -28.84 -4.02
C GLY A 611 17.93 -29.19 -4.21
N GLU A 612 18.28 -30.48 -4.22
CA GLU A 612 19.67 -30.88 -4.50
C GLU A 612 20.05 -30.68 -5.97
N LEU A 613 19.12 -30.86 -6.92
CA LEU A 613 19.32 -30.55 -8.34
C LEU A 613 19.69 -29.07 -8.53
N TYR A 614 18.93 -28.14 -7.95
CA TYR A 614 19.26 -26.70 -7.96
C TYR A 614 20.69 -26.42 -7.47
N ARG A 615 21.09 -27.07 -6.37
CA ARG A 615 22.46 -26.93 -5.82
C ARG A 615 23.53 -27.58 -6.71
N CYS A 616 23.26 -28.71 -7.34
CA CYS A 616 24.17 -29.33 -8.32
C CYS A 616 24.37 -28.45 -9.56
N ILE A 617 23.34 -27.74 -10.04
CA ILE A 617 23.51 -26.72 -11.09
C ILE A 617 24.40 -25.57 -10.59
N ALA A 618 24.19 -25.10 -9.36
CA ALA A 618 24.99 -24.04 -8.74
C ALA A 618 26.47 -24.43 -8.55
N ASP A 619 26.75 -25.70 -8.23
CA ASP A 619 28.11 -26.25 -8.14
C ASP A 619 28.86 -26.12 -9.48
N THR A 620 28.16 -26.22 -10.63
CA THR A 620 28.73 -26.01 -11.97
C THR A 620 28.83 -24.54 -12.41
N LYS A 621 28.55 -23.59 -11.50
CA LYS A 621 28.45 -22.15 -11.80
C LYS A 621 27.43 -21.82 -12.90
N GLY A 622 26.34 -22.60 -12.94
CA GLY A 622 25.20 -22.38 -13.83
C GLY A 622 24.34 -21.17 -13.47
N ALA A 623 23.19 -21.04 -14.12
CA ALA A 623 22.18 -20.01 -13.81
C ALA A 623 20.76 -20.56 -14.02
N PHE A 624 19.78 -20.04 -13.27
CA PHE A 624 18.36 -20.33 -13.50
C PHE A 624 17.77 -19.36 -14.51
N VAL A 625 16.87 -19.82 -15.37
CA VAL A 625 16.14 -18.98 -16.33
C VAL A 625 14.63 -19.27 -16.27
N GLN A 626 13.83 -18.23 -16.01
CA GLN A 626 12.36 -18.26 -16.06
C GLN A 626 11.86 -17.41 -17.25
N PRO A 627 11.60 -18.02 -18.43
CA PRO A 627 11.35 -17.33 -19.70
C PRO A 627 9.88 -16.98 -19.97
N ALA A 628 8.99 -17.14 -18.98
CA ALA A 628 7.55 -17.00 -19.14
C ALA A 628 7.10 -15.68 -19.79
N LEU A 629 6.10 -15.73 -20.68
CA LEU A 629 5.45 -14.55 -21.28
C LEU A 629 4.86 -13.62 -20.20
N TYR A 630 4.31 -14.23 -19.14
CA TYR A 630 3.88 -13.57 -17.92
C TYR A 630 4.01 -14.54 -16.74
N GLU A 631 4.52 -14.09 -15.60
CA GLU A 631 4.61 -14.88 -14.37
C GLU A 631 3.96 -14.10 -13.23
N ALA A 632 2.87 -14.62 -12.65
CA ALA A 632 2.14 -13.89 -11.61
C ALA A 632 2.99 -13.65 -10.35
N PHE A 633 3.85 -14.62 -10.00
CA PHE A 633 4.80 -14.51 -8.89
C PHE A 633 6.11 -15.24 -9.16
N GLY A 634 6.06 -16.56 -9.39
CA GLY A 634 7.23 -17.37 -9.76
C GLY A 634 8.01 -17.95 -8.59
N LEU A 635 7.43 -18.89 -7.84
CA LEU A 635 8.12 -19.61 -6.74
C LEU A 635 9.48 -20.19 -7.16
N THR A 636 9.61 -20.69 -8.39
CA THR A 636 10.88 -21.26 -8.90
C THR A 636 12.03 -20.26 -8.98
N VAL A 637 11.74 -18.96 -9.03
CA VAL A 637 12.73 -17.87 -8.91
C VAL A 637 13.28 -17.81 -7.48
N ILE A 638 12.40 -17.92 -6.48
CA ILE A 638 12.76 -17.91 -5.05
C ILE A 638 13.47 -19.21 -4.65
N GLU A 639 13.03 -20.37 -5.17
CA GLU A 639 13.70 -21.67 -4.97
C GLU A 639 15.15 -21.64 -5.48
N ALA A 640 15.36 -21.10 -6.70
CA ALA A 640 16.69 -20.91 -7.28
C ALA A 640 17.56 -19.94 -6.46
N MET A 641 17.01 -18.78 -6.10
CA MET A 641 17.74 -17.76 -5.32
C MET A 641 18.10 -18.26 -3.92
N ASN A 642 17.22 -19.01 -3.24
CA ASN A 642 17.51 -19.68 -1.95
C ASN A 642 18.65 -20.70 -2.05
N CYS A 643 18.79 -21.39 -3.19
CA CYS A 643 19.91 -22.30 -3.42
C CYS A 643 21.23 -21.56 -3.75
N GLY A 644 21.19 -20.23 -3.87
CA GLY A 644 22.32 -19.39 -4.29
C GLY A 644 22.61 -19.46 -5.79
N LEU A 645 21.65 -19.88 -6.61
CA LEU A 645 21.78 -19.93 -8.07
C LEU A 645 21.41 -18.56 -8.67
N PRO A 646 22.29 -17.88 -9.42
CA PRO A 646 21.95 -16.63 -10.11
C PRO A 646 20.79 -16.83 -11.08
N THR A 647 19.80 -15.94 -11.01
CA THR A 647 18.53 -16.10 -11.75
C THR A 647 18.31 -15.01 -12.78
N PHE A 648 17.89 -15.42 -13.97
CA PHE A 648 17.26 -14.59 -14.99
C PHE A 648 15.75 -14.86 -14.97
N ALA A 649 14.92 -13.83 -14.82
CA ALA A 649 13.48 -14.00 -14.86
C ALA A 649 12.80 -12.96 -15.75
N THR A 650 11.63 -13.33 -16.26
CA THR A 650 10.79 -12.45 -17.07
C THR A 650 10.53 -11.11 -16.37
N SER A 651 10.62 -10.00 -17.12
CA SER A 651 10.21 -8.67 -16.69
C SER A 651 8.69 -8.51 -16.58
N GLN A 652 7.91 -9.58 -16.85
CA GLN A 652 6.46 -9.55 -16.94
C GLN A 652 5.80 -10.24 -15.74
N GLY A 653 5.28 -9.42 -14.82
CA GLY A 653 4.62 -9.86 -13.61
C GLY A 653 5.55 -9.91 -12.39
N GLY A 654 5.24 -10.75 -11.41
CA GLY A 654 5.85 -10.75 -10.07
C GLY A 654 7.39 -10.84 -10.02
N PRO A 655 8.10 -11.58 -10.90
CA PRO A 655 9.56 -11.63 -10.86
C PRO A 655 10.26 -10.29 -11.05
N ALA A 656 9.60 -9.32 -11.71
CA ALA A 656 10.09 -7.95 -11.88
C ALA A 656 10.22 -7.16 -10.56
N GLU A 657 9.57 -7.63 -9.50
CA GLU A 657 9.70 -7.10 -8.13
C GLU A 657 10.60 -7.97 -7.25
N ILE A 658 10.65 -9.29 -7.49
CA ILE A 658 11.53 -10.20 -6.75
C ILE A 658 13.00 -9.86 -7.00
N ILE A 659 13.36 -9.67 -8.27
CA ILE A 659 14.73 -9.39 -8.71
C ILE A 659 15.00 -7.89 -8.79
N VAL A 660 16.23 -7.52 -8.40
CA VAL A 660 16.80 -6.19 -8.66
C VAL A 660 17.86 -6.39 -9.74
N ASP A 661 17.58 -5.92 -10.97
CA ASP A 661 18.40 -6.19 -12.16
C ASP A 661 19.86 -5.77 -11.96
N GLY A 662 20.78 -6.71 -12.17
CA GLY A 662 22.22 -6.52 -11.99
C GLY A 662 22.73 -6.62 -10.53
N VAL A 663 21.84 -6.79 -9.54
CA VAL A 663 22.18 -6.88 -8.11
C VAL A 663 21.87 -8.26 -7.54
N SER A 664 20.60 -8.69 -7.55
CA SER A 664 20.15 -9.98 -7.01
C SER A 664 19.80 -11.02 -8.08
N GLY A 665 19.84 -10.61 -9.36
CA GLY A 665 19.53 -11.42 -10.52
C GLY A 665 19.44 -10.52 -11.77
N PHE A 666 18.77 -11.00 -12.81
CA PHE A 666 18.56 -10.23 -14.04
C PHE A 666 17.13 -10.35 -14.58
N HIS A 667 16.63 -9.27 -15.17
CA HIS A 667 15.39 -9.26 -15.95
C HIS A 667 15.66 -9.59 -17.42
N ILE A 668 14.78 -10.39 -18.01
CA ILE A 668 14.75 -10.74 -19.44
C ILE A 668 13.37 -10.40 -20.03
N ASP A 669 13.33 -9.92 -21.28
CA ASP A 669 12.06 -9.67 -21.98
C ASP A 669 11.70 -10.92 -22.82
N PRO A 670 10.57 -11.59 -22.53
CA PRO A 670 10.17 -12.79 -23.25
C PRO A 670 9.69 -12.51 -24.69
N THR A 671 9.42 -11.24 -25.04
CA THR A 671 9.08 -10.81 -26.40
C THR A 671 10.33 -10.55 -27.26
N ASN A 672 11.48 -10.25 -26.65
CA ASN A 672 12.76 -10.05 -27.33
C ASN A 672 13.78 -11.14 -27.01
N GLY A 673 13.61 -12.30 -27.65
CA GLY A 673 14.45 -13.48 -27.41
C GLY A 673 15.94 -13.31 -27.73
N ASP A 674 16.28 -12.47 -28.72
CA ASP A 674 17.68 -12.28 -29.14
C ASP A 674 18.43 -11.37 -28.15
N GLU A 675 17.78 -10.33 -27.60
CA GLU A 675 18.31 -9.54 -26.49
C GLU A 675 18.46 -10.40 -25.22
N SER A 676 17.41 -11.13 -24.84
CA SER A 676 17.41 -12.00 -23.67
C SER A 676 18.50 -13.07 -23.74
N GLY A 677 18.67 -13.73 -24.89
CA GLY A 677 19.76 -14.68 -25.13
C GLY A 677 21.15 -14.05 -25.07
N ASN A 678 21.30 -12.80 -25.52
CA ASN A 678 22.56 -12.07 -25.41
C ASN A 678 22.87 -11.64 -23.98
N LYS A 679 21.89 -11.18 -23.20
CA LYS A 679 22.08 -10.80 -21.79
C LYS A 679 22.54 -11.99 -20.94
N ILE A 680 22.03 -13.19 -21.20
CA ILE A 680 22.50 -14.44 -20.56
C ILE A 680 23.93 -14.77 -21.02
N ALA A 681 24.26 -14.63 -22.31
CA ALA A 681 25.61 -14.88 -22.81
C ALA A 681 26.65 -13.90 -22.23
N ASP A 682 26.30 -12.62 -22.07
CA ASP A 682 27.15 -11.59 -21.46
C ASP A 682 27.47 -11.90 -19.99
N PHE A 683 26.51 -12.46 -19.23
CA PHE A 683 26.75 -12.90 -17.86
C PHE A 683 27.76 -14.05 -17.79
N PHE A 684 27.61 -15.09 -18.61
CA PHE A 684 28.56 -16.21 -18.61
C PHE A 684 29.94 -15.81 -19.14
N GLN A 685 30.00 -14.89 -20.11
CA GLN A 685 31.25 -14.28 -20.56
C GLN A 685 31.93 -13.52 -19.41
N LYS A 686 31.21 -12.66 -18.68
CA LYS A 686 31.72 -11.96 -17.49
C LYS A 686 32.15 -12.91 -16.37
N CYS A 687 31.42 -14.01 -16.12
CA CYS A 687 31.83 -15.01 -15.13
C CYS A 687 33.11 -15.77 -15.51
N LYS A 688 33.44 -15.82 -16.81
CA LYS A 688 34.70 -16.38 -17.32
C LYS A 688 35.88 -15.41 -17.19
N GLU A 689 35.60 -14.11 -17.20
CA GLU A 689 36.57 -13.02 -17.03
C GLU A 689 36.81 -12.68 -15.55
N ASP A 690 35.75 -12.64 -14.75
CA ASP A 690 35.72 -12.42 -13.30
C ASP A 690 34.98 -13.59 -12.61
N PRO A 691 35.69 -14.60 -12.08
CA PRO A 691 35.08 -15.72 -11.36
C PRO A 691 34.28 -15.32 -10.10
N GLU A 692 34.59 -14.16 -9.48
CA GLU A 692 33.85 -13.65 -8.32
C GLU A 692 32.53 -12.97 -8.73
N TYR A 693 32.33 -12.64 -10.01
CA TYR A 693 31.07 -12.06 -10.48
C TYR A 693 29.88 -12.97 -10.20
N TRP A 694 30.03 -14.28 -10.42
CA TRP A 694 29.00 -15.28 -10.11
C TRP A 694 28.68 -15.30 -8.62
N ASN A 695 29.71 -15.31 -7.76
CA ASN A 695 29.56 -15.33 -6.30
C ASN A 695 28.88 -14.06 -5.78
N ARG A 696 29.15 -12.91 -6.40
CA ARG A 696 28.53 -11.62 -6.07
C ARG A 696 27.02 -11.59 -6.38
N ILE A 697 26.60 -12.04 -7.56
CA ILE A 697 25.16 -12.13 -7.89
C ILE A 697 24.47 -13.20 -7.03
N SER A 698 25.12 -14.35 -6.78
CA SER A 698 24.63 -15.40 -5.89
C SER A 698 24.35 -14.87 -4.46
N LYS A 699 25.29 -14.13 -3.87
CA LYS A 699 25.12 -13.47 -2.56
C LYS A 699 24.00 -12.43 -2.57
N GLY A 700 23.90 -11.61 -3.62
CA GLY A 700 22.81 -10.64 -3.78
C GLY A 700 21.43 -11.29 -3.85
N GLY A 701 21.32 -12.45 -4.52
CA GLY A 701 20.12 -13.28 -4.54
C GLY A 701 19.73 -13.78 -3.14
N LEU A 702 20.69 -14.37 -2.42
CA LEU A 702 20.48 -14.88 -1.06
C LEU A 702 20.07 -13.78 -0.07
N GLN A 703 20.71 -12.62 -0.13
CA GLN A 703 20.35 -11.46 0.71
C GLN A 703 18.91 -11.03 0.43
N ARG A 704 18.54 -10.86 -0.85
CA ARG A 704 17.19 -10.45 -1.27
C ARG A 704 16.10 -11.39 -0.76
N ILE A 705 16.34 -12.70 -0.75
CA ILE A 705 15.35 -13.65 -0.24
C ILE A 705 15.21 -13.56 1.29
N ASN A 706 16.32 -13.54 2.03
CA ASN A 706 16.27 -13.46 3.50
C ASN A 706 15.62 -12.17 4.02
N GLU A 707 15.78 -11.05 3.31
CA GLU A 707 15.18 -9.77 3.67
C GLU A 707 13.68 -9.65 3.35
N CYS A 708 13.17 -10.36 2.33
CA CYS A 708 11.84 -10.08 1.75
C CYS A 708 10.91 -11.28 1.56
N TYR A 709 11.45 -12.49 1.34
CA TYR A 709 10.70 -13.65 0.82
C TYR A 709 10.89 -14.89 1.71
N THR A 710 10.40 -14.81 2.96
CA THR A 710 10.43 -15.94 3.89
C THR A 710 9.06 -16.22 4.50
N TRP A 711 8.76 -17.49 4.75
CA TRP A 711 7.50 -17.91 5.37
C TRP A 711 7.29 -17.36 6.79
N LYS A 712 8.37 -17.02 7.50
CA LYS A 712 8.30 -16.34 8.79
C LYS A 712 7.79 -14.89 8.67
N ILE A 713 8.28 -14.14 7.68
CA ILE A 713 7.76 -12.78 7.38
C ILE A 713 6.29 -12.87 6.96
N TYR A 714 5.95 -13.84 6.10
CA TYR A 714 4.59 -14.11 5.66
C TYR A 714 3.63 -14.35 6.84
N ALA A 715 3.92 -15.35 7.68
CA ALA A 715 3.06 -15.76 8.79
C ALA A 715 2.85 -14.63 9.81
N ASN A 716 3.88 -13.82 10.07
CA ASN A 716 3.79 -12.66 10.95
C ASN A 716 2.90 -11.55 10.37
N LYS A 717 3.03 -11.23 9.08
CA LYS A 717 2.17 -10.23 8.43
C LYS A 717 0.70 -10.65 8.44
N VAL A 718 0.40 -11.87 7.96
CA VAL A 718 -0.98 -12.35 7.80
C VAL A 718 -1.74 -12.38 9.12
N LYS A 719 -1.10 -12.74 10.23
CA LYS A 719 -1.72 -12.80 11.57
C LYS A 719 -1.89 -11.44 12.26
N ASN A 720 -1.31 -10.38 11.70
CA ASN A 720 -1.42 -9.03 12.22
C ASN A 720 -2.45 -8.20 11.44
N VAL A 721 -2.95 -8.69 10.30
CA VAL A 721 -4.12 -8.10 9.64
C VAL A 721 -5.35 -8.35 10.53
N PRO A 722 -6.01 -7.31 11.07
CA PRO A 722 -7.19 -7.48 11.92
C PRO A 722 -8.35 -8.01 11.07
N THR A 723 -9.13 -8.93 11.65
CA THR A 723 -10.44 -9.29 11.10
C THR A 723 -11.37 -8.08 11.14
N SER A 724 -12.36 -8.03 10.24
CA SER A 724 -13.28 -6.88 10.09
C SER A 724 -14.04 -6.53 11.37
N GLU A 725 -14.27 -7.50 12.26
CA GLU A 725 -14.86 -7.29 13.60
C GLU A 725 -13.99 -6.44 14.55
N ALA A 726 -12.68 -6.35 14.32
CA ALA A 726 -11.76 -5.53 15.11
C ALA A 726 -11.49 -4.15 14.47
N SER A 727 -11.65 -4.03 13.14
CA SER A 727 -11.43 -2.80 12.39
C SER A 727 -12.70 -1.98 12.12
N GLN A 728 -13.88 -2.58 12.21
CA GLN A 728 -15.17 -1.88 12.22
C GLN A 728 -15.80 -1.95 13.62
N PRO A 729 -15.84 -0.85 14.39
CA PRO A 729 -16.66 -0.80 15.60
C PRO A 729 -18.11 -1.05 15.22
N GLN A 730 -18.75 -2.06 15.84
CA GLN A 730 -20.08 -2.52 15.41
C GLN A 730 -21.13 -1.40 15.48
N VAL A 731 -21.49 -0.85 14.33
CA VAL A 731 -22.84 -0.32 14.14
C VAL A 731 -23.78 -1.52 14.34
N PRO A 732 -24.80 -1.45 15.22
CA PRO A 732 -25.62 -2.61 15.53
C PRO A 732 -26.30 -3.17 14.29
N LYS A 733 -25.78 -4.30 13.76
CA LYS A 733 -26.53 -5.14 12.82
C LYS A 733 -27.70 -5.71 13.61
N GLU A 734 -28.91 -5.20 13.36
CA GLU A 734 -30.13 -5.85 13.85
C GLU A 734 -30.06 -7.33 13.47
N LYS A 735 -30.05 -8.21 14.48
CA LYS A 735 -30.02 -9.66 14.25
C LYS A 735 -31.22 -10.02 13.38
N PRO A 736 -31.05 -10.52 12.13
CA PRO A 736 -32.16 -11.08 11.39
C PRO A 736 -32.64 -12.29 12.19
N LYS A 737 -33.89 -12.27 12.67
CA LYS A 737 -34.49 -13.45 13.28
C LYS A 737 -34.48 -14.57 12.24
N ALA A 738 -33.72 -15.63 12.50
CA ALA A 738 -33.56 -16.73 11.58
C ALA A 738 -34.87 -17.54 11.44
N GLN A 739 -35.60 -17.35 10.33
CA GLN A 739 -36.53 -18.29 9.69
C GLN A 739 -37.25 -17.62 8.50
N PRO A 740 -37.61 -18.34 7.42
CA PRO A 740 -36.69 -19.11 6.57
C PRO A 740 -36.84 -18.68 5.10
N SER A 741 -35.85 -17.98 4.54
CA SER A 741 -35.84 -17.52 3.13
C SER A 741 -35.57 -18.63 2.10
N GLN A 742 -35.33 -19.87 2.53
CA GLN A 742 -35.03 -21.03 1.66
C GLN A 742 -36.20 -21.51 0.77
N ARG A 743 -37.41 -20.94 0.85
CA ARG A 743 -38.60 -21.45 0.15
C ARG A 743 -38.95 -20.75 -1.18
N TYR A 744 -38.17 -19.77 -1.63
CA TYR A 744 -38.47 -19.00 -2.85
C TYR A 744 -37.50 -19.23 -4.02
N ILE A 745 -36.28 -19.73 -3.78
CA ILE A 745 -35.33 -20.08 -4.85
C ILE A 745 -35.69 -21.44 -5.47
N LEU A 746 -36.21 -22.38 -4.67
CA LEU A 746 -36.66 -23.72 -5.11
C LEU A 746 -37.99 -23.72 -5.89
N LYS A 747 -38.38 -22.61 -6.53
CA LYS A 747 -39.67 -22.46 -7.22
C LYS A 747 -39.58 -21.87 -8.63
N MET A 748 -38.37 -21.79 -9.18
CA MET A 748 -38.09 -21.37 -10.56
C MET A 748 -37.48 -22.48 -11.43
N MET A 749 -37.28 -23.69 -10.89
CA MET A 749 -36.70 -24.83 -11.60
C MET A 749 -37.47 -26.11 -11.26
N ASP A 750 -38.64 -26.26 -11.89
CA ASP A 750 -39.35 -27.54 -12.07
C ASP A 750 -40.21 -27.42 -13.34
N PRO A 751 -39.91 -28.17 -14.42
CA PRO A 751 -40.86 -28.49 -15.47
C PRO A 751 -41.69 -29.74 -15.11
N GLU A 752 -42.81 -29.91 -15.82
CA GLU A 752 -43.67 -31.12 -15.91
C GLU A 752 -44.95 -31.19 -15.02
N ASP A 753 -46.04 -31.43 -15.76
CA ASP A 753 -47.23 -32.28 -15.49
C ASP A 753 -48.33 -31.94 -14.45
N ALA A 754 -49.38 -31.31 -15.01
CA ALA A 754 -50.68 -31.94 -15.34
C ALA A 754 -51.71 -32.38 -14.25
N ALA A 755 -52.98 -32.38 -14.71
CA ALA A 755 -54.22 -32.87 -14.08
C ALA A 755 -54.90 -32.05 -12.96
N GLY A 756 -56.13 -31.59 -13.24
CA GLY A 756 -57.16 -31.23 -12.23
C GLY A 756 -57.96 -32.45 -11.77
N PRO A 757 -59.16 -32.33 -11.15
CA PRO A 757 -60.17 -31.24 -11.21
C PRO A 757 -60.35 -30.52 -9.83
N SER A 758 -61.45 -29.88 -9.38
CA SER A 758 -62.85 -29.72 -9.86
C SER A 758 -63.58 -28.45 -9.38
N GLU A 759 -64.56 -28.04 -10.17
CA GLU A 759 -65.87 -27.41 -9.85
C GLU A 759 -66.02 -26.27 -8.80
N SER A 760 -65.99 -25.01 -9.28
CA SER A 760 -67.13 -24.06 -9.51
C SER A 760 -68.35 -23.97 -8.55
N PRO A 761 -69.19 -22.89 -8.64
CA PRO A 761 -68.95 -21.48 -8.97
C PRO A 761 -69.75 -20.44 -8.12
N ALA A 762 -69.38 -19.14 -8.15
CA ALA A 762 -70.35 -18.04 -7.96
C ALA A 762 -69.90 -16.67 -8.52
N SER A 763 -70.83 -16.02 -9.25
CA SER A 763 -70.94 -14.58 -9.56
C SER A 763 -69.88 -13.88 -10.44
N ALA A 764 -70.33 -13.42 -11.60
CA ALA A 764 -69.55 -12.69 -12.61
C ALA A 764 -69.73 -11.16 -12.53
N ALA A 765 -68.77 -10.39 -13.04
CA ALA A 765 -69.03 -9.12 -13.74
C ALA A 765 -67.85 -8.64 -14.63
N ALA A 766 -68.18 -8.22 -15.86
CA ALA A 766 -67.43 -7.33 -16.77
C ALA A 766 -65.98 -7.69 -17.20
N ALA A 767 -65.82 -7.96 -18.50
CA ALA A 767 -64.53 -8.21 -19.15
C ALA A 767 -64.00 -6.99 -19.94
N ALA A 768 -62.69 -6.72 -19.84
CA ALA A 768 -61.95 -5.88 -20.79
C ALA A 768 -60.52 -6.42 -20.97
N LYS A 769 -60.09 -6.62 -22.23
CA LYS A 769 -58.82 -7.27 -22.58
C LYS A 769 -57.60 -6.45 -22.11
N LYS A 770 -56.76 -7.01 -21.23
CA LYS A 770 -55.41 -6.48 -20.94
C LYS A 770 -54.35 -7.22 -21.76
N LYS A 771 -53.45 -6.47 -22.40
CA LYS A 771 -52.19 -7.00 -22.95
C LYS A 771 -51.34 -7.59 -21.82
N ASN A 772 -50.70 -8.73 -22.07
CA ASN A 772 -49.74 -9.33 -21.13
C ASN A 772 -48.48 -8.46 -21.01
N SER A 773 -48.45 -7.62 -19.98
CA SER A 773 -47.25 -6.90 -19.55
C SER A 773 -46.37 -7.83 -18.72
N LYS A 774 -45.12 -8.06 -19.15
CA LYS A 774 -44.10 -8.79 -18.37
C LYS A 774 -43.43 -7.91 -17.28
N LYS A 775 -44.05 -6.81 -16.83
CA LYS A 775 -43.57 -6.09 -15.64
C LYS A 775 -43.98 -6.84 -14.36
N PRO A 776 -43.07 -7.07 -13.39
CA PRO A 776 -43.43 -7.62 -12.09
C PRO A 776 -44.36 -6.66 -11.33
N LYS A 777 -45.16 -7.19 -10.39
CA LYS A 777 -46.05 -6.38 -9.55
C LYS A 777 -45.23 -5.34 -8.76
N TYR A 778 -45.67 -4.09 -8.83
CA TYR A 778 -45.06 -2.96 -8.13
C TYR A 778 -45.15 -3.19 -6.62
N SER A 779 -44.00 -3.33 -5.95
CA SER A 779 -43.90 -3.49 -4.50
C SER A 779 -42.69 -2.70 -3.98
N LYS A 780 -42.75 -2.23 -2.73
CA LYS A 780 -41.65 -1.44 -2.14
C LYS A 780 -40.31 -2.20 -2.10
N PHE A 781 -40.38 -3.53 -2.02
CA PHE A 781 -39.21 -4.40 -2.04
C PHE A 781 -38.51 -4.42 -3.42
N THR A 782 -39.28 -4.40 -4.52
CA THR A 782 -38.74 -4.36 -5.89
C THR A 782 -38.18 -2.99 -6.31
N GLN A 783 -38.32 -1.95 -5.47
CA GLN A 783 -37.69 -0.64 -5.67
C GLN A 783 -36.71 -0.26 -4.55
N GLN A 784 -36.45 -1.15 -3.58
CA GLN A 784 -35.60 -0.89 -2.42
C GLN A 784 -35.96 0.42 -1.69
N GLU A 785 -37.25 0.75 -1.57
CA GLU A 785 -37.72 1.86 -0.74
C GLU A 785 -37.60 1.51 0.75
N LEU A 786 -36.36 1.51 1.25
CA LEU A 786 -36.08 1.51 2.68
C LEU A 786 -36.64 2.80 3.30
N PRO A 787 -37.15 2.76 4.56
CA PRO A 787 -37.55 3.95 5.29
C PRO A 787 -36.30 4.75 5.71
N ALA A 788 -35.69 5.42 4.75
CA ALA A 788 -34.66 6.41 5.00
C ALA A 788 -35.31 7.58 5.74
N CYS A 789 -34.96 7.77 7.01
CA CYS A 789 -35.17 9.04 7.67
C CYS A 789 -34.25 10.07 6.99
N LYS A 790 -34.75 10.68 5.90
CA LYS A 790 -34.16 11.86 5.31
C LYS A 790 -34.68 13.03 6.14
N PRO A 791 -33.90 13.63 7.07
CA PRO A 791 -34.32 14.85 7.74
C PRO A 791 -34.37 15.95 6.68
N ILE A 792 -35.54 16.14 6.09
CA ILE A 792 -35.85 17.29 5.24
C ILE A 792 -35.89 18.48 6.18
N LEU A 793 -34.70 19.03 6.47
CA LEU A 793 -34.52 20.20 7.31
C LEU A 793 -35.44 21.29 6.76
N SER A 794 -36.45 21.64 7.57
CA SER A 794 -37.42 22.64 7.11
C SER A 794 -36.69 23.95 6.85
N HIS A 795 -37.12 24.71 5.85
CA HIS A 795 -36.51 25.99 5.52
C HIS A 795 -36.36 26.92 6.74
N ARG A 796 -37.28 26.81 7.71
CA ARG A 796 -37.20 27.48 9.02
C ARG A 796 -35.98 27.02 9.84
N TRP A 797 -35.78 25.72 10.02
CA TRP A 797 -34.61 25.19 10.74
C TRP A 797 -33.29 25.56 10.08
N VAL A 798 -33.20 25.53 8.75
CA VAL A 798 -31.99 25.93 8.00
C VAL A 798 -31.69 27.42 8.22
N ILE A 799 -32.69 28.29 8.07
CA ILE A 799 -32.54 29.74 8.29
C ILE A 799 -32.17 30.01 9.76
N THR A 800 -32.83 29.39 10.74
CA THR A 800 -32.50 29.54 12.16
C THR A 800 -31.07 29.12 12.47
N ALA A 801 -30.60 27.99 11.93
CA ALA A 801 -29.23 27.52 12.16
C ALA A 801 -28.18 28.50 11.60
N PHE A 802 -28.34 28.98 10.36
CA PHE A 802 -27.43 29.98 9.79
C PHE A 802 -27.45 31.32 10.55
N ILE A 803 -28.62 31.75 11.04
CA ILE A 803 -28.73 32.92 11.93
C ILE A 803 -27.98 32.68 13.25
N SER A 804 -28.15 31.52 13.89
CA SER A 804 -27.43 31.19 15.14
C SER A 804 -25.91 31.19 14.95
N VAL A 805 -25.39 30.60 13.87
CA VAL A 805 -23.95 30.63 13.56
C VAL A 805 -23.47 32.08 13.38
N GLY A 806 -24.19 32.90 12.61
CA GLY A 806 -23.86 34.31 12.41
C GLY A 806 -23.85 35.13 13.71
N VAL A 807 -24.88 34.99 14.54
CA VAL A 807 -25.05 35.70 15.81
C VAL A 807 -24.00 35.30 16.86
N ILE A 808 -23.47 34.08 16.80
CA ILE A 808 -22.40 33.62 17.72
C ILE A 808 -21.01 34.01 17.18
N PHE A 809 -20.75 33.79 15.89
CA PHE A 809 -19.39 33.90 15.34
C PHE A 809 -18.97 35.37 15.13
N ILE A 810 -19.89 36.27 14.80
CA ILE A 810 -19.55 37.70 14.60
C ILE A 810 -19.08 38.36 15.92
N PRO A 811 -19.78 38.24 17.08
CA PRO A 811 -19.28 38.77 18.34
C PRO A 811 -17.94 38.16 18.79
N ILE A 812 -17.74 36.86 18.60
CA ILE A 812 -16.46 36.19 18.91
C ILE A 812 -15.33 36.73 18.01
N GLY A 813 -15.61 36.90 16.71
CA GLY A 813 -14.66 37.46 15.75
C GLY A 813 -14.29 38.91 16.05
N LEU A 814 -15.28 39.76 16.37
CA LEU A 814 -15.08 41.15 16.79
C LEU A 814 -14.29 41.25 18.11
N ALA A 815 -14.62 40.43 19.10
CA ALA A 815 -13.89 40.39 20.37
C ALA A 815 -12.44 39.92 20.20
N SER A 816 -12.20 38.95 19.31
CA SER A 816 -10.87 38.44 18.96
C SER A 816 -10.05 39.48 18.19
N LEU A 817 -10.66 40.17 17.22
CA LEU A 817 -10.02 41.23 16.45
C LEU A 817 -9.64 42.42 17.35
N PHE A 818 -10.56 42.85 18.22
CA PHE A 818 -10.28 43.91 19.22
C PHE A 818 -9.20 43.51 20.25
N ALA A 819 -9.10 42.22 20.60
CA ALA A 819 -8.01 41.72 21.42
C ALA A 819 -6.66 41.76 20.67
N SER A 820 -6.65 41.46 19.37
CA SER A 820 -5.48 41.53 18.51
C SER A 820 -5.01 42.98 18.25
N GLU A 821 -5.93 43.91 18.01
CA GLU A 821 -5.61 45.35 17.81
C GLU A 821 -5.01 46.02 19.06
N LYS A 822 -5.27 45.47 20.25
CA LYS A 822 -4.63 45.88 21.51
C LYS A 822 -3.19 45.38 21.65
N VAL A 823 -2.77 44.39 20.85
CA VAL A 823 -1.37 43.95 20.82
C VAL A 823 -0.54 44.95 20.02
N VAL A 824 0.47 45.52 20.67
CA VAL A 824 1.43 46.43 20.06
C VAL A 824 2.65 45.61 19.68
N GLU A 825 3.05 45.64 18.40
CA GLU A 825 4.29 45.02 17.92
C GLU A 825 5.22 46.09 17.34
N ILE A 826 6.51 46.01 17.68
CA ILE A 826 7.61 46.75 17.05
C ILE A 826 8.46 45.72 16.33
N VAL A 827 8.72 45.93 15.03
CA VAL A 827 9.38 44.96 14.16
C VAL A 827 10.56 45.65 13.46
N ASP A 828 11.79 45.36 13.85
CA ASP A 828 13.01 45.91 13.25
C ASP A 828 13.84 44.83 12.57
N ARG A 829 14.00 44.94 11.25
CA ARG A 829 14.79 44.01 10.45
C ARG A 829 16.23 44.48 10.38
N TYR A 830 17.12 43.75 11.04
CA TYR A 830 18.50 44.18 11.26
C TYR A 830 19.55 43.45 10.41
N ASP A 831 19.20 42.35 9.70
CA ASP A 831 20.19 41.59 8.90
C ASP A 831 20.94 42.43 7.86
N LYS A 832 20.29 43.39 7.19
CA LYS A 832 20.98 44.33 6.28
C LYS A 832 21.47 45.58 7.00
N ALA A 833 20.72 46.11 7.96
CA ALA A 833 21.04 47.36 8.64
C ALA A 833 22.29 47.28 9.54
N CYS A 834 22.67 46.07 9.95
CA CYS A 834 23.83 45.79 10.80
C CYS A 834 25.04 45.24 10.04
N VAL A 835 25.12 45.46 8.71
CA VAL A 835 26.31 45.21 7.90
C VAL A 835 26.99 46.55 7.63
N PRO A 836 28.29 46.73 7.96
CA PRO A 836 29.02 47.97 7.66
C PRO A 836 29.07 48.26 6.16
N SER A 837 29.14 49.54 5.78
CA SER A 837 29.16 49.96 4.38
C SER A 837 30.29 49.33 3.55
N THR A 838 31.43 49.02 4.19
CA THR A 838 32.58 48.29 3.61
C THR A 838 32.27 46.85 3.19
N TYR A 839 31.22 46.24 3.73
CA TYR A 839 30.78 44.87 3.44
C TYR A 839 29.42 44.80 2.74
N SER A 840 28.89 45.93 2.23
CA SER A 840 27.54 45.99 1.61
C SER A 840 27.33 44.98 0.48
N ASN A 841 28.39 44.66 -0.27
CA ASN A 841 28.36 43.72 -1.40
C ASN A 841 28.77 42.28 -1.00
N ASP A 842 29.29 42.08 0.21
CA ASP A 842 29.72 40.77 0.73
C ASP A 842 29.45 40.66 2.24
N ALA A 843 28.18 40.48 2.57
CA ALA A 843 27.73 40.24 3.94
C ALA A 843 28.18 38.87 4.49
N LEU A 844 28.62 37.94 3.63
CA LEU A 844 29.09 36.62 4.03
C LEU A 844 30.51 36.70 4.61
N ALA A 845 31.42 37.46 3.98
CA ALA A 845 32.74 37.74 4.53
C ALA A 845 32.65 38.48 5.88
N TYR A 846 31.70 39.41 6.03
CA TYR A 846 31.46 40.12 7.30
C TYR A 846 31.12 39.17 8.46
N ILE A 847 30.17 38.24 8.23
CA ILE A 847 29.71 37.34 9.30
C ILE A 847 30.71 36.23 9.61
N GLN A 848 31.48 35.77 8.62
CA GLN A 848 32.50 34.72 8.79
C GLN A 848 33.79 35.24 9.42
N SER A 849 34.11 36.53 9.26
CA SER A 849 35.28 37.13 9.91
C SER A 849 35.19 37.09 11.43
N ALA A 850 36.26 36.61 12.07
CA ALA A 850 36.43 36.59 13.52
C ALA A 850 37.07 37.87 14.08
N LYS A 851 37.57 38.77 13.22
CA LYS A 851 38.27 40.01 13.60
C LYS A 851 37.40 41.26 13.50
N THR A 852 36.25 41.18 12.86
CA THR A 852 35.31 42.29 12.67
C THR A 852 34.39 42.42 13.89
N ASN A 853 34.20 43.66 14.36
CA ASN A 853 33.21 43.94 15.40
C ASN A 853 31.80 43.79 14.81
N LYS A 854 30.97 42.96 15.45
CA LYS A 854 29.59 42.62 15.04
C LYS A 854 28.52 43.41 15.81
N THR A 855 28.95 44.39 16.61
CA THR A 855 28.07 45.28 17.37
C THR A 855 27.34 46.25 16.44
N CYS A 856 26.03 46.33 16.59
CA CYS A 856 25.15 47.23 15.84
C CYS A 856 24.18 47.92 16.79
N ILE A 857 23.92 49.22 16.58
CA ILE A 857 22.97 49.99 17.40
C ILE A 857 21.76 50.35 16.54
N ARG A 858 20.56 50.04 17.04
CA ARG A 858 19.27 50.31 16.39
C ARG A 858 18.41 51.15 17.34
N SER A 859 17.84 52.24 16.83
CA SER A 859 16.90 53.07 17.60
C SER A 859 15.47 52.69 17.23
N LEU A 860 14.69 52.25 18.21
CA LEU A 860 13.30 51.82 18.03
C LEU A 860 12.35 52.82 18.69
N THR A 861 11.37 53.32 17.95
CA THR A 861 10.33 54.21 18.50
C THR A 861 9.10 53.40 18.86
N VAL A 862 8.61 53.56 20.09
CA VAL A 862 7.42 52.88 20.62
C VAL A 862 6.15 53.54 20.07
N PRO A 863 5.34 52.88 19.23
CA PRO A 863 4.23 53.54 18.50
C PRO A 863 2.98 53.78 19.37
N LYS A 864 2.77 52.96 20.40
CA LYS A 864 1.68 53.04 21.39
C LYS A 864 2.21 52.49 22.70
N LYS A 865 1.66 52.94 23.84
CA LYS A 865 2.06 52.46 25.17
C LYS A 865 2.02 50.92 25.23
N MET A 866 3.11 50.31 25.63
CA MET A 866 3.27 48.87 25.81
C MET A 866 3.31 48.57 27.31
N LYS A 867 2.37 47.75 27.79
CA LYS A 867 2.32 47.33 29.19
C LYS A 867 3.17 46.07 29.42
N SER A 868 3.88 46.03 30.53
CA SER A 868 4.61 44.86 31.04
C SER A 868 3.69 43.66 31.33
N PRO A 869 4.16 42.40 31.14
CA PRO A 869 5.44 42.02 30.55
C PRO A 869 5.49 42.23 29.03
N ILE A 870 6.59 42.79 28.53
CA ILE A 870 6.82 43.01 27.09
C ILE A 870 7.78 41.93 26.59
N TYR A 871 7.37 41.14 25.60
CA TYR A 871 8.12 39.99 25.14
C TYR A 871 9.04 40.36 23.98
N ILE A 872 10.29 39.91 24.07
CA ILE A 872 11.32 40.06 23.05
C ILE A 872 11.40 38.76 22.25
N TYR A 873 11.10 38.81 20.96
CA TYR A 873 11.27 37.68 20.04
C TYR A 873 12.35 37.97 19.01
N TYR A 874 13.08 36.93 18.60
CA TYR A 874 13.80 36.94 17.33
C TYR A 874 12.99 36.16 16.29
N GLN A 875 12.92 36.68 15.07
CA GLN A 875 12.34 36.01 13.92
C GLN A 875 13.44 35.62 12.95
N LEU A 876 13.40 34.37 12.50
CA LEU A 876 14.22 33.86 11.40
C LEU A 876 13.31 33.52 10.23
N ASP A 877 13.73 33.93 9.03
CA ASP A 877 13.10 33.57 7.76
C ASP A 877 14.02 32.63 6.95
N ASN A 878 13.41 31.77 6.13
CA ASN A 878 14.07 30.77 5.28
C ASN A 878 14.91 29.72 6.03
N PHE A 879 14.49 29.33 7.25
CA PHE A 879 15.19 28.34 8.07
C PHE A 879 14.27 27.16 8.44
N TYR A 880 14.52 25.98 7.84
CA TYR A 880 13.58 24.86 7.81
C TYR A 880 13.75 23.90 9.01
N GLN A 881 13.37 24.33 10.22
CA GLN A 881 13.40 23.45 11.42
C GLN A 881 12.50 22.21 11.29
N ASN A 882 11.50 22.24 10.39
CA ASN A 882 10.60 21.13 10.09
C ASN A 882 11.18 20.11 9.09
N HIS A 883 12.34 20.36 8.48
CA HIS A 883 12.93 19.44 7.52
C HIS A 883 13.33 18.13 8.22
N ARG A 884 12.80 17.00 7.74
CA ARG A 884 12.89 15.68 8.41
C ARG A 884 14.31 15.35 8.92
N ARG A 885 15.35 15.48 8.09
CA ARG A 885 16.74 15.17 8.50
C ARG A 885 17.31 16.12 9.57
N TYR A 886 16.82 17.36 9.65
CA TYR A 886 17.21 18.29 10.71
C TYR A 886 16.43 17.98 12.00
N ALA A 887 15.12 17.73 11.90
CA ALA A 887 14.26 17.43 13.04
C ALA A 887 14.56 16.07 13.70
N GLN A 888 15.05 15.09 12.95
CA GLN A 888 15.50 13.79 13.47
C GLN A 888 16.90 13.83 14.09
N SER A 889 17.75 14.80 13.72
CA SER A 889 19.15 14.87 14.18
C SER A 889 19.25 15.39 15.63
N ARG A 890 18.95 14.51 16.60
CA ARG A 890 19.05 14.68 18.06
C ARG A 890 18.78 13.36 18.79
N SER A 891 19.26 13.22 20.03
CA SER A 891 18.90 12.10 20.92
C SER A 891 18.05 12.63 22.09
N ASP A 892 16.76 12.27 22.12
CA ASP A 892 15.83 12.72 23.17
C ASP A 892 16.13 12.07 24.53
N ASP A 893 16.75 10.88 24.56
CA ASP A 893 17.11 10.21 25.81
C ASP A 893 18.44 10.73 26.39
N GLN A 894 19.40 11.12 25.54
CA GLN A 894 20.59 11.87 25.96
C GLN A 894 20.20 13.22 26.62
N LEU A 895 19.17 13.90 26.11
CA LEU A 895 18.66 15.16 26.69
C LEU A 895 18.05 14.95 28.08
N ARG A 896 17.37 13.82 28.32
CA ARG A 896 16.66 13.53 29.57
C ARG A 896 17.56 13.02 30.70
N SER A 897 18.55 12.19 30.40
CA SER A 897 19.31 11.47 31.43
C SER A 897 20.76 11.23 31.03
N LYS A 898 21.67 11.49 31.99
CA LYS A 898 23.10 11.23 31.86
C LYS A 898 23.44 9.75 31.59
N ALA A 899 22.53 8.82 31.90
CA ALA A 899 22.74 7.40 31.60
C ALA A 899 22.91 7.12 30.09
N TYR A 900 22.30 7.96 29.24
CA TYR A 900 22.32 7.84 27.78
C TYR A 900 23.30 8.81 27.11
N GLU A 901 24.37 9.24 27.81
CA GLU A 901 25.38 10.19 27.29
C GLU A 901 25.99 9.73 25.95
N TYR A 902 26.13 8.42 25.75
CA TYR A 902 26.70 7.79 24.55
C TYR A 902 25.67 7.39 23.48
N ASP A 903 24.38 7.58 23.75
CA ASP A 903 23.30 7.25 22.80
C ASP A 903 23.18 8.36 21.74
N THR A 904 23.90 8.17 20.64
CA THR A 904 24.10 9.18 19.60
C THR A 904 23.73 8.68 18.19
N GLU A 905 23.04 7.54 18.06
CA GLU A 905 22.71 6.92 16.76
C GLU A 905 21.90 7.85 15.85
N ASP A 906 20.89 8.53 16.39
CA ASP A 906 20.07 9.50 15.66
C ASP A 906 20.72 10.90 15.52
N CYS A 907 21.92 11.13 16.08
CA CYS A 907 22.51 12.48 16.17
C CYS A 907 23.37 12.89 14.96
N ASP A 908 23.53 12.05 13.95
CA ASP A 908 24.39 12.37 12.80
C ASP A 908 23.93 13.62 12.03
N PRO A 909 24.86 14.42 11.47
CA PRO A 909 26.32 14.24 11.51
C PRO A 909 27.01 14.77 12.79
N GLU A 910 26.31 15.46 13.68
CA GLU A 910 26.89 16.10 14.88
C GLU A 910 26.73 15.21 16.14
N SER A 911 27.17 13.95 16.02
CA SER A 911 27.10 12.92 17.05
C SER A 911 28.31 12.94 17.99
N THR A 912 29.53 13.07 17.47
CA THR A 912 30.79 12.96 18.25
C THR A 912 31.83 14.03 17.89
N SER A 913 32.75 14.31 18.81
CA SER A 913 33.89 15.22 18.61
C SER A 913 35.14 14.64 19.27
N ILE A 914 36.29 15.32 19.09
CA ILE A 914 37.57 14.92 19.67
C ILE A 914 37.45 14.88 21.21
N GLY A 915 37.45 13.66 21.77
CA GLY A 915 37.27 13.44 23.22
C GLY A 915 35.90 12.90 23.65
N GLY A 916 35.06 12.41 22.73
CA GLY A 916 33.84 11.65 23.04
C GLY A 916 32.54 12.23 22.46
N PRO A 917 31.36 11.72 22.88
CA PRO A 917 30.07 12.19 22.37
C PRO A 917 29.88 13.69 22.61
N ILE A 918 29.16 14.35 21.70
CA ILE A 918 28.69 15.71 21.89
C ILE A 918 27.45 15.64 22.80
N VAL A 919 27.36 16.53 23.78
CA VAL A 919 26.20 16.64 24.68
C VAL A 919 25.80 18.11 24.77
N PRO A 920 24.57 18.50 24.37
CA PRO A 920 23.61 17.71 23.57
C PRO A 920 24.09 17.51 22.12
N CYS A 921 23.93 16.31 21.56
CA CYS A 921 24.25 16.02 20.15
C CYS A 921 23.14 16.41 19.17
N GLY A 922 23.48 16.41 17.88
CA GLY A 922 22.54 16.60 16.77
C GLY A 922 22.40 18.04 16.27
N LEU A 923 22.01 18.17 15.00
CA LEU A 923 21.97 19.45 14.26
C LEU A 923 21.12 20.53 14.93
N ILE A 924 19.99 20.15 15.56
CA ILE A 924 19.10 21.15 16.18
C ILE A 924 19.82 21.89 17.30
N ALA A 925 20.51 21.14 18.18
CA ALA A 925 21.27 21.76 19.25
C ALA A 925 22.49 22.49 18.67
N TRP A 926 23.21 21.86 17.74
CA TRP A 926 24.42 22.41 17.14
C TRP A 926 24.23 23.76 16.44
N SER A 927 23.07 24.03 15.83
CA SER A 927 22.77 25.33 15.21
C SER A 927 22.10 26.33 16.16
N LEU A 928 22.37 26.29 17.46
CA LEU A 928 21.75 27.17 18.46
C LEU A 928 21.96 28.67 18.13
N PHE A 929 20.87 29.45 18.15
CA PHE A 929 20.89 30.88 17.85
C PHE A 929 21.81 31.67 18.80
N ASN A 930 22.63 32.59 18.27
CA ASN A 930 23.75 33.22 19.00
C ASN A 930 23.86 34.77 18.88
N ASP A 931 22.83 35.45 18.36
CA ASP A 931 22.75 36.91 18.50
C ASP A 931 22.34 37.28 19.93
N THR A 932 22.81 38.42 20.42
CA THR A 932 22.43 38.94 21.74
C THR A 932 21.88 40.36 21.63
N TYR A 933 20.85 40.65 22.42
CA TYR A 933 20.25 41.98 22.53
C TYR A 933 20.52 42.57 23.92
N ARG A 934 20.86 43.86 23.96
CA ARG A 934 20.73 44.72 25.15
C ARG A 934 19.87 45.91 24.76
N LEU A 935 18.94 46.31 25.62
CA LEU A 935 18.07 47.46 25.39
C LEU A 935 18.37 48.51 26.46
N SER A 936 18.38 49.77 26.06
CA SER A 936 18.62 50.91 26.96
C SER A 936 17.69 52.07 26.63
N TYR A 937 17.33 52.83 27.64
CA TYR A 937 16.49 54.02 27.56
C TYR A 937 17.14 55.15 28.36
N GLN A 938 17.32 56.32 27.75
CA GLN A 938 18.00 57.47 28.38
C GLN A 938 19.38 57.17 29.01
N LYS A 939 20.07 56.12 28.52
CA LYS A 939 21.33 55.53 29.04
C LYS A 939 21.19 54.65 30.30
N GLU A 940 19.97 54.38 30.77
CA GLU A 940 19.68 53.29 31.72
C GLU A 940 19.46 51.99 30.96
N ASP A 941 20.06 50.89 31.43
CA ASP A 941 19.89 49.56 30.84
C ASP A 941 18.55 48.94 31.27
N LEU A 942 17.74 48.48 30.31
CA LEU A 942 16.49 47.76 30.56
C LEU A 942 16.81 46.28 30.81
N GLU A 943 16.54 45.79 32.02
CA GLU A 943 16.79 44.39 32.39
C GLU A 943 15.91 43.43 31.55
N ILE A 944 16.57 42.51 30.85
CA ILE A 944 15.89 41.45 30.08
C ILE A 944 15.81 40.20 30.96
N SER A 945 14.62 39.95 31.51
CA SER A 945 14.35 38.74 32.28
C SER A 945 14.25 37.53 31.35
N LYS A 946 15.06 36.51 31.66
CA LYS A 946 15.02 35.16 31.06
C LYS A 946 14.12 34.19 31.84
N LYS A 947 13.46 34.64 32.91
CA LYS A 947 12.60 33.79 33.77
C LYS A 947 11.29 33.45 33.06
N ASP A 948 10.80 32.22 33.24
CA ASP A 948 9.55 31.68 32.69
C ASP A 948 9.40 31.75 31.14
N ILE A 949 10.50 31.89 30.37
CA ILE A 949 10.43 31.88 28.89
C ILE A 949 10.31 30.47 28.29
N ALA A 950 10.81 29.46 29.00
CA ALA A 950 10.66 28.04 28.67
C ALA A 950 9.54 27.42 29.51
N TRP A 951 8.77 26.48 28.96
CA TRP A 951 7.69 25.84 29.73
C TRP A 951 8.26 24.96 30.85
N LYS A 952 7.61 24.99 32.02
CA LYS A 952 8.05 24.23 33.21
C LYS A 952 8.08 22.72 32.96
N SER A 953 7.16 22.20 32.14
CA SER A 953 7.13 20.78 31.74
C SER A 953 8.36 20.35 30.94
N ASP A 954 8.90 21.18 30.07
CA ASP A 954 10.13 20.84 29.32
C ASP A 954 11.35 20.84 30.25
N GLN A 955 11.45 21.85 31.14
CA GLN A 955 12.50 21.95 32.15
C GLN A 955 12.50 20.78 33.16
N GLN A 956 11.34 20.20 33.45
CA GLN A 956 11.18 19.11 34.43
C GLN A 956 11.22 17.70 33.83
N HIS A 957 10.82 17.52 32.57
CA HIS A 957 10.62 16.19 31.99
C HIS A 957 11.36 15.91 30.67
N LYS A 958 11.90 16.92 29.97
CA LYS A 958 12.60 16.74 28.69
C LYS A 958 14.10 17.01 28.76
N PHE A 959 14.53 17.90 29.64
CA PHE A 959 15.94 18.25 29.83
C PHE A 959 16.35 17.86 31.25
N GLY A 960 17.35 16.98 31.37
CA GLY A 960 17.79 16.43 32.65
C GLY A 960 18.54 17.45 33.50
N SER A 961 18.20 17.53 34.79
CA SER A 961 18.90 18.34 35.79
C SER A 961 20.29 17.81 36.15
N ASN A 962 20.63 16.59 35.74
CA ASN A 962 21.94 15.97 35.91
C ASN A 962 22.74 15.84 34.59
N VAL A 963 22.24 16.41 33.48
CA VAL A 963 22.90 16.42 32.16
C VAL A 963 23.58 17.76 31.96
N TYR A 964 24.88 17.76 31.65
CA TYR A 964 25.71 18.96 31.48
C TYR A 964 26.34 18.98 30.08
N PRO A 965 26.50 20.16 29.44
CA PRO A 965 27.11 20.22 28.11
C PRO A 965 28.56 19.73 28.08
N LYS A 966 28.87 18.87 27.12
CA LYS A 966 30.19 18.25 26.93
C LYS A 966 30.52 18.20 25.44
N ASN A 967 31.76 18.54 25.09
CA ASN A 967 32.27 18.60 23.71
C ASN A 967 31.44 19.48 22.72
N PHE A 968 30.47 20.25 23.20
CA PHE A 968 29.60 21.11 22.41
C PHE A 968 30.35 22.33 21.84
N GLN A 969 30.22 22.57 20.53
CA GLN A 969 30.96 23.63 19.78
C GLN A 969 32.48 23.59 20.03
N SER A 970 33.06 22.38 20.08
CA SER A 970 34.49 22.14 20.35
C SER A 970 35.33 21.88 19.10
N SER A 971 34.70 21.55 17.97
CA SER A 971 35.34 21.31 16.68
C SER A 971 35.70 22.62 15.97
N GLY A 972 36.43 22.52 14.85
CA GLY A 972 36.84 23.69 14.06
C GLY A 972 35.71 24.42 13.33
N LEU A 973 34.54 23.78 13.18
CA LEU A 973 33.33 24.36 12.61
C LEU A 973 32.35 24.67 13.75
N ILE A 974 31.99 25.95 13.91
CA ILE A 974 31.06 26.40 14.95
C ILE A 974 29.71 26.72 14.30
N GLY A 975 28.65 26.00 14.72
CA GLY A 975 27.31 26.13 14.16
C GLY A 975 26.44 27.22 14.79
N GLY A 976 26.76 27.65 16.00
CA GLY A 976 25.85 28.45 16.81
C GLY A 976 26.45 28.98 18.11
N ALA A 977 25.60 29.10 19.15
CA ALA A 977 26.00 29.57 20.48
C ALA A 977 26.74 28.46 21.24
N LYS A 978 27.55 28.85 22.22
CA LYS A 978 28.17 27.93 23.18
C LYS A 978 27.32 27.85 24.45
N LEU A 979 27.12 26.63 24.96
CA LEU A 979 26.43 26.36 26.22
C LEU A 979 27.39 26.48 27.41
N ASN A 980 26.86 26.79 28.59
CA ASN A 980 27.67 26.84 29.81
C ASN A 980 27.86 25.43 30.38
N LYS A 981 29.13 24.97 30.48
CA LYS A 981 29.49 23.64 30.98
C LYS A 981 29.16 23.43 32.47
N SER A 982 29.03 24.51 33.25
CA SER A 982 28.77 24.45 34.68
C SER A 982 27.28 24.44 35.05
N ILE A 983 26.37 24.53 34.06
CA ILE A 983 24.92 24.64 34.25
C ILE A 983 24.24 23.44 33.56
N PRO A 984 23.29 22.73 34.20
CA PRO A 984 22.62 21.60 33.58
C PRO A 984 21.68 22.03 32.44
N LEU A 985 21.34 21.11 31.53
CA LEU A 985 20.49 21.42 30.37
C LEU A 985 19.09 21.92 30.76
N SER A 986 18.55 21.46 31.89
CA SER A 986 17.26 21.91 32.44
C SER A 986 17.19 23.41 32.73
N GLU A 987 18.32 24.04 33.03
CA GLU A 987 18.41 25.47 33.38
C GLU A 987 18.80 26.36 32.19
N GLN A 988 19.24 25.77 31.06
CA GLN A 988 19.64 26.51 29.86
C GLN A 988 18.42 26.84 28.99
N VAL A 989 17.56 27.72 29.49
CA VAL A 989 16.25 28.07 28.90
C VAL A 989 16.29 28.49 27.42
N ASP A 990 17.36 29.13 26.96
CA ASP A 990 17.53 29.52 25.55
C ASP A 990 17.67 28.29 24.62
N LEU A 991 18.37 27.24 25.07
CA LEU A 991 18.43 25.95 24.38
C LEU A 991 17.04 25.30 24.33
N ILE A 992 16.30 25.30 25.44
CA ILE A 992 14.96 24.69 25.54
C ILE A 992 13.97 25.36 24.58
N VAL A 993 14.01 26.69 24.45
CA VAL A 993 13.17 27.43 23.48
C VAL A 993 13.57 27.11 22.03
N TRP A 994 14.86 26.94 21.75
CA TRP A 994 15.38 26.63 20.42
C TRP A 994 15.05 25.20 19.96
N MET A 995 15.21 24.20 20.85
CA MET A 995 15.01 22.77 20.56
C MET A 995 13.57 22.37 20.19
N ARG A 996 12.59 23.26 20.44
CA ARG A 996 11.22 23.11 19.92
C ARG A 996 11.22 23.42 18.42
N THR A 997 11.08 22.43 17.55
CA THR A 997 11.05 22.66 16.09
C THR A 997 9.85 23.51 15.66
N ALA A 998 10.08 24.57 14.87
CA ALA A 998 9.01 25.33 14.23
C ALA A 998 8.42 24.58 13.02
N ALA A 999 7.10 24.69 12.82
CA ALA A 999 6.38 24.02 11.73
C ALA A 999 6.52 24.71 10.35
N LEU A 1000 6.93 25.99 10.33
CA LEU A 1000 7.08 26.82 9.13
C LEU A 1000 8.52 27.38 9.04
N PRO A 1001 9.03 27.66 7.82
CA PRO A 1001 10.40 28.17 7.62
C PRO A 1001 10.60 29.65 8.01
N THR A 1002 9.51 30.36 8.29
CA THR A 1002 9.51 31.65 8.99
C THR A 1002 8.88 31.44 10.35
N PHE A 1003 9.61 31.76 11.41
CA PHE A 1003 9.15 31.54 12.79
C PHE A 1003 9.75 32.55 13.77
N ARG A 1004 9.03 32.77 14.87
CA ARG A 1004 9.45 33.59 16.01
C ARG A 1004 9.83 32.70 17.20
N LYS A 1005 10.86 33.09 17.94
CA LYS A 1005 11.30 32.45 19.19
C LYS A 1005 11.44 33.48 20.29
N LEU A 1006 11.00 33.14 21.50
CA LEU A 1006 11.06 34.03 22.64
C LEU A 1006 12.50 34.13 23.15
N TYR A 1007 13.09 35.33 23.11
CA TYR A 1007 14.40 35.62 23.67
C TYR A 1007 14.33 35.96 25.16
N GLY A 1008 13.31 36.70 25.59
CA GLY A 1008 13.25 37.28 26.94
C GLY A 1008 12.02 38.15 27.12
N LYS A 1009 11.84 38.72 28.31
CA LYS A 1009 10.80 39.71 28.60
C LYS A 1009 11.32 40.90 29.42
N ILE A 1010 10.71 42.05 29.24
CA ILE A 1010 10.97 43.29 29.97
C ILE A 1010 9.79 43.50 30.92
N GLU A 1011 10.07 43.64 32.21
CA GLU A 1011 9.07 43.76 33.29
C GLU A 1011 8.74 45.24 33.61
N VAL A 1012 8.98 46.13 32.64
CA VAL A 1012 8.80 47.58 32.75
C VAL A 1012 7.91 48.06 31.61
N ASP A 1013 6.97 48.97 31.89
CA ASP A 1013 6.12 49.60 30.88
C ASP A 1013 6.93 50.53 29.97
N LEU A 1014 6.55 50.62 28.69
CA LEU A 1014 7.12 51.54 27.71
C LEU A 1014 6.03 52.50 27.21
N GLU A 1015 6.29 53.80 27.25
CA GLU A 1015 5.34 54.84 26.86
C GLU A 1015 5.36 55.12 25.35
N ALA A 1016 4.27 55.71 24.85
CA ALA A 1016 4.18 56.08 23.44
C ALA A 1016 5.23 57.17 23.07
N ASN A 1017 5.78 57.07 21.86
CA ASN A 1017 6.87 57.90 21.31
C ASN A 1017 8.22 57.80 22.06
N GLN A 1018 8.35 56.88 23.01
CA GLN A 1018 9.63 56.58 23.66
C GLN A 1018 10.61 55.99 22.64
N SER A 1019 11.87 56.46 22.64
CA SER A 1019 12.93 55.94 21.75
C SER A 1019 13.92 55.09 22.55
N ILE A 1020 14.10 53.83 22.12
CA ILE A 1020 14.87 52.80 22.81
C ILE A 1020 16.09 52.45 21.95
N ALA A 1021 17.27 52.50 22.54
CA ALA A 1021 18.51 52.10 21.88
C ALA A 1021 18.75 50.61 22.14
N VAL A 1022 18.73 49.81 21.08
CA VAL A 1022 19.03 48.38 21.11
C VAL A 1022 20.43 48.14 20.58
N VAL A 1023 21.30 47.59 21.42
CA VAL A 1023 22.62 47.10 21.04
C VAL A 1023 22.50 45.62 20.69
N ILE A 1024 22.76 45.29 19.43
CA ILE A 1024 22.67 43.95 18.85
C ILE A 1024 24.08 43.43 18.58
N GLN A 1025 24.38 42.19 18.98
CA GLN A 1025 25.53 41.44 18.47
C GLN A 1025 25.06 40.54 17.33
N ASN A 1026 25.46 40.87 16.10
CA ASN A 1026 25.05 40.18 14.87
C ASN A 1026 26.00 39.01 14.55
N ASN A 1027 25.83 37.87 15.21
CA ASN A 1027 26.71 36.69 15.15
C ASN A 1027 26.18 35.55 14.26
N TYR A 1028 24.86 35.37 14.18
CA TYR A 1028 24.22 34.20 13.58
C TYR A 1028 24.19 34.31 12.05
N ASN A 1029 24.76 33.34 11.34
CA ASN A 1029 24.94 33.41 9.89
C ASN A 1029 23.66 33.04 9.11
N THR A 1030 22.80 34.02 8.80
CA THR A 1030 21.68 33.84 7.88
C THR A 1030 22.02 34.09 6.41
N TYR A 1031 23.12 34.80 6.12
CA TYR A 1031 23.48 35.20 4.76
C TYR A 1031 23.81 34.00 3.88
N SER A 1032 24.44 32.96 4.45
CA SER A 1032 24.79 31.71 3.75
C SER A 1032 23.62 30.96 3.11
N PHE A 1033 22.41 31.11 3.64
CA PHE A 1033 21.18 30.49 3.13
C PHE A 1033 20.11 31.51 2.71
N GLY A 1034 20.48 32.79 2.53
CA GLY A 1034 19.56 33.85 2.13
C GLY A 1034 18.46 34.18 3.15
N GLY A 1035 18.64 33.79 4.41
CA GLY A 1035 17.70 34.06 5.50
C GLY A 1035 17.73 35.51 6.00
N LYS A 1036 16.65 35.93 6.67
CA LYS A 1036 16.47 37.28 7.22
C LYS A 1036 16.42 37.21 8.75
N LYS A 1037 16.78 38.32 9.42
CA LYS A 1037 16.74 38.43 10.88
C LYS A 1037 16.03 39.70 11.31
N THR A 1038 15.04 39.50 12.17
CA THR A 1038 14.15 40.57 12.65
C THR A 1038 14.00 40.46 14.15
N LEU A 1039 14.16 41.59 14.84
CA LEU A 1039 13.87 41.74 16.27
C LEU A 1039 12.42 42.18 16.39
N VAL A 1040 11.65 41.53 17.26
CA VAL A 1040 10.25 41.85 17.50
C VAL A 1040 10.00 42.07 18.98
N LEU A 1041 9.52 43.26 19.36
CA LEU A 1041 8.99 43.53 20.70
C LEU A 1041 7.47 43.46 20.61
N SER A 1042 6.81 42.68 21.46
CA SER A 1042 5.36 42.43 21.38
C SER A 1042 4.73 42.32 22.76
N THR A 1043 3.56 42.92 22.96
CA THR A 1043 2.71 42.65 24.13
C THR A 1043 1.87 41.38 23.91
N THR A 1044 1.19 40.89 24.95
CA THR A 1044 0.25 39.76 24.82
C THR A 1044 -1.15 40.14 25.25
N SER A 1045 -2.13 39.62 24.54
CA SER A 1045 -3.54 39.60 24.94
C SER A 1045 -3.91 38.24 25.55
N TRP A 1046 -5.16 38.08 25.99
CA TRP A 1046 -5.68 36.80 26.47
C TRP A 1046 -5.70 35.70 25.39
N ILE A 1047 -5.68 36.07 24.10
CA ILE A 1047 -5.64 35.13 22.96
C ILE A 1047 -4.19 34.88 22.47
N GLY A 1048 -3.19 35.47 23.15
CA GLY A 1048 -1.78 35.38 22.82
C GLY A 1048 -1.23 36.65 22.13
N GLY A 1049 -0.23 36.47 21.28
CA GLY A 1049 0.35 37.54 20.45
C GLY A 1049 -0.60 37.99 19.33
N LYS A 1050 -0.17 38.96 18.52
CA LYS A 1050 -1.01 39.56 17.47
C LYS A 1050 -1.40 38.52 16.40
N ASN A 1051 -2.71 38.35 16.17
CA ASN A 1051 -3.26 37.41 15.19
C ASN A 1051 -4.63 37.90 14.65
N ASP A 1052 -4.58 38.78 13.65
CA ASP A 1052 -5.79 39.37 13.05
C ASP A 1052 -6.59 38.33 12.23
N PHE A 1053 -5.93 37.28 11.71
CA PHE A 1053 -6.54 36.25 10.86
C PHE A 1053 -7.70 35.52 11.56
N LEU A 1054 -7.54 35.17 12.84
CA LEU A 1054 -8.57 34.43 13.58
C LEU A 1054 -9.86 35.26 13.72
N GLY A 1055 -9.74 36.56 14.03
CA GLY A 1055 -10.89 37.47 14.10
C GLY A 1055 -11.56 37.66 12.73
N ILE A 1056 -10.78 37.88 11.68
CA ILE A 1056 -11.26 38.03 10.30
C ILE A 1056 -12.00 36.76 9.83
N ALA A 1057 -11.46 35.57 10.12
CA ALA A 1057 -12.08 34.30 9.73
C ALA A 1057 -13.45 34.08 10.38
N TYR A 1058 -13.59 34.35 11.69
CA TYR A 1058 -14.88 34.25 12.37
C TYR A 1058 -15.91 35.27 11.86
N ILE A 1059 -15.48 36.51 11.58
CA ILE A 1059 -16.35 37.54 10.98
C ILE A 1059 -16.79 37.12 9.58
N ALA A 1060 -15.89 36.59 8.74
CA ALA A 1060 -16.20 36.17 7.38
C ALA A 1060 -17.18 34.98 7.34
N VAL A 1061 -16.97 33.95 8.16
CA VAL A 1061 -17.87 32.78 8.25
C VAL A 1061 -19.24 33.18 8.82
N GLY A 1062 -19.26 34.02 9.86
CA GLY A 1062 -20.50 34.53 10.43
C GLY A 1062 -21.28 35.43 9.45
N GLY A 1063 -20.60 36.32 8.74
CA GLY A 1063 -21.19 37.19 7.72
C GLY A 1063 -21.75 36.43 6.52
N LEU A 1064 -21.01 35.43 6.01
CA LEU A 1064 -21.48 34.54 4.95
C LEU A 1064 -22.70 33.73 5.40
N SER A 1065 -22.73 33.28 6.66
CA SER A 1065 -23.88 32.58 7.23
C SER A 1065 -25.13 33.47 7.31
N LEU A 1066 -25.00 34.73 7.75
CA LEU A 1066 -26.11 35.69 7.74
C LEU A 1066 -26.58 36.02 6.32
N PHE A 1067 -25.66 36.19 5.36
CA PHE A 1067 -26.00 36.40 3.96
C PHE A 1067 -26.83 35.23 3.41
N MET A 1068 -26.37 33.99 3.61
CA MET A 1068 -27.10 32.78 3.20
C MET A 1068 -28.48 32.68 3.88
N ALA A 1069 -28.61 33.03 5.16
CA ALA A 1069 -29.90 33.07 5.85
C ALA A 1069 -30.86 34.08 5.22
N ILE A 1070 -30.39 35.28 4.87
CA ILE A 1070 -31.18 36.31 4.18
C ILE A 1070 -31.57 35.85 2.78
N THR A 1071 -30.67 35.23 2.02
CA THR A 1071 -30.97 34.66 0.69
C THR A 1071 -32.04 33.56 0.79
N PHE A 1072 -31.92 32.62 1.72
CA PHE A 1072 -32.94 31.58 1.92
C PHE A 1072 -34.29 32.16 2.39
N ALA A 1073 -34.30 33.19 3.22
CA ALA A 1073 -35.51 33.89 3.63
C ALA A 1073 -36.18 34.62 2.45
N LEU A 1074 -35.42 35.31 1.61
CA LEU A 1074 -35.91 35.97 0.40
C LEU A 1074 -36.46 34.96 -0.61
N VAL A 1075 -35.75 33.87 -0.87
CA VAL A 1075 -36.23 32.79 -1.76
C VAL A 1075 -37.52 32.17 -1.24
N TYR A 1076 -37.67 31.98 0.08
CA TYR A 1076 -38.89 31.48 0.70
C TYR A 1076 -40.08 32.44 0.55
N VAL A 1077 -39.86 33.76 0.59
CA VAL A 1077 -40.91 34.78 0.42
C VAL A 1077 -41.27 35.01 -1.05
N ILE A 1078 -40.29 35.01 -1.95
CA ILE A 1078 -40.49 35.28 -3.39
C ILE A 1078 -41.02 34.04 -4.13
N MET A 1079 -40.58 32.84 -3.73
CA MET A 1079 -41.04 31.56 -4.28
C MET A 1079 -41.55 30.65 -3.14
N PRO A 1080 -42.76 30.91 -2.60
CA PRO A 1080 -43.34 30.09 -1.54
C PRO A 1080 -43.63 28.68 -2.06
N ARG A 1081 -42.76 27.73 -1.74
CA ARG A 1081 -42.93 26.32 -2.12
C ARG A 1081 -44.04 25.67 -1.29
N PRO A 1082 -45.03 24.99 -1.90
CA PRO A 1082 -45.85 24.03 -1.18
C PRO A 1082 -44.96 22.89 -0.67
N PHE A 1083 -45.17 22.45 0.57
CA PHE A 1083 -44.38 21.38 1.17
C PHE A 1083 -44.67 20.04 0.47
N GLY A 1084 -43.67 19.46 -0.19
CA GLY A 1084 -43.71 18.09 -0.69
C GLY A 1084 -44.07 17.89 -2.16
N ASP A 1085 -43.86 18.89 -3.04
CA ASP A 1085 -43.98 18.68 -4.50
C ASP A 1085 -42.70 18.00 -5.06
N PRO A 1086 -42.79 16.75 -5.58
CA PRO A 1086 -41.62 16.01 -6.08
C PRO A 1086 -41.21 16.39 -7.51
N SER A 1087 -41.99 17.21 -8.22
CA SER A 1087 -41.76 17.53 -9.65
C SER A 1087 -40.41 18.18 -9.96
N PHE A 1088 -39.75 18.79 -8.96
CA PHE A 1088 -38.44 19.42 -9.09
C PHE A 1088 -37.25 18.57 -8.60
N LEU A 1089 -37.47 17.31 -8.19
CA LEU A 1089 -36.39 16.36 -7.86
C LEU A 1089 -35.84 15.61 -9.09
N THR A 1090 -36.41 15.82 -10.27
CA THR A 1090 -36.00 15.17 -11.53
C THR A 1090 -35.70 16.20 -12.63
N SER A 1091 -34.63 16.97 -12.46
CA SER A 1091 -34.04 17.76 -13.56
C SER A 1091 -33.15 16.89 -14.45
N ASN A 1092 -33.76 16.00 -15.25
CA ASN A 1092 -33.15 15.37 -16.43
C ASN A 1092 -34.18 14.54 -17.22
N ILE A 1093 -35.19 15.20 -17.80
CA ILE A 1093 -35.92 14.66 -18.97
C ILE A 1093 -35.97 15.76 -20.03
N ILE A 1094 -35.17 15.59 -21.08
CA ILE A 1094 -35.31 16.35 -22.32
C ILE A 1094 -36.60 15.86 -22.98
N THR A 1095 -37.63 16.70 -23.00
CA THR A 1095 -38.82 16.46 -23.82
C THR A 1095 -38.47 16.63 -25.30
N PRO A 1096 -38.81 15.66 -26.18
CA PRO A 1096 -38.62 15.82 -27.61
C PRO A 1096 -39.56 16.89 -28.17
N ALA A 1097 -39.06 17.74 -29.05
CA ALA A 1097 -39.88 18.72 -29.75
C ALA A 1097 -40.88 18.03 -30.69
N GLY A 1098 -42.16 18.37 -30.54
CA GLY A 1098 -43.26 17.93 -31.41
C GLY A 1098 -44.14 19.13 -31.76
N GLN A 1099 -44.29 19.39 -33.06
CA GLN A 1099 -45.02 20.53 -33.63
C GLN A 1099 -46.51 20.52 -33.24
N SER A 1100 -47.07 21.68 -32.88
CA SER A 1100 -48.18 22.34 -33.62
C SER A 1100 -48.85 23.47 -32.81
N ASN A 1101 -49.09 24.60 -33.50
CA ASN A 1101 -49.89 25.78 -33.10
C ASN A 1101 -49.33 26.65 -31.96
#